data_AF-A0A0S4J7H9-F1
#
_entry.id   AF-A0A0S4J7H9-F1
#
_cell.length_a   1.000
_cell.length_b   1.000
_cell.length_c   1.000
_cell.angle_alpha   90.00
_cell.angle_beta   90.00
_cell.angle_gamma   90.00
#
_symmetry.space_group_name_H-M   'P 1'
#
loop_
_entity.id
_entity.type
_entity.pdbx_description
1 polymer ?
#
loop_
_entity_poly.entity_id
_entity_poly.type
_entity_poly.pdbx_seq_one_letter_code
_entity_poly.pdbx_strand_id
1 'polypeptide(L)'
;MSDEAPQLPTHKRKVDDRIKFLVEEAARLKHRGIVLLVGDRAKDQIVNLHHLVSRANHSSKVSMLWCMKQDVDFGSTGKKRQERVARLEVKGGMSTEASKEAFQTFLQQTTIRFCQYKETHRVLGQTFGMAVLQDFEALTPNTLARTMETVAGGGLIVIMLRAMRSLKQLYTIAMDVHSRYRTDAHRDVVPRFNERFLLSLMDCNLALCLDDDLNVLPFTTKMKNLGSSATHDKLDATLAIQGRLQHELDLATLKDRLKVSKDVGPLVALTQTIDQAKTVLSLMQSVTEKTLNTTCAITAGRGRGKSTALGIAVAGAIDQGYSNIFATAPTPENLQTFFEFVVKGLLELGYKERVDFEAMQSTNPEFAKCIIRVNVFRGHRQTVQYIAPQDSQRFSQAELLVIDEAAAIPLPIVKKMLGNYLVFFATTISGYEGTGRALSMKLVADMRKKGAAGATATDARSLRELSLQDPIRYGPSDPVEAWLNKLLCLEATSTKVPTSACPHPSTCELYYVNRDALFSYHPSAEKMLHTLVSLLVAAHYKNQPNDLQLMSDAPGHHLFVLCGPLANGSDIPEIYCVIHACEEGNIASSTMQSNMAKGLRPSGDMIPYTMAQYFLEDGFGKLGGLRVVRIATNPDLQRSGYGSRALSLLKEYYKGNIAIDSTANAEDAAVAAPSRSAEVEGDVAPRAKIPALLTPLHERPFEPLDYIGVSFGATNELFNFWKKAGFEMMYLRQVPNDTTGEHSCIMVHPIDYDATELRREFRHRFLALLSQSFRDLPIDLSLAIAMDLDAHIPQSLAKATTTDPATGSTLVDGVPQSSFQDLVDQFSVPDLKRLQLCSTAYVDNSVVWDLIPKVARMYFEKKCFKNVDGTEGVVLAHAQAAVLLAVGLQCKSVEALVDSATFAGVPAQQLRAFLNKGLSRIVEHFQKLQNEAKKTVVAEATAKRAREENEEDGADEEETVERFDAQGNLIGLSVSRKAEKRAVDVDSTLRRDTRNAVFTATSEASSGARRSAGAGKMKMSKKTRGKQ
;
A
#
# COMPACT_ATOMS: atom_id res chain seq x y z
N MET A 1 -9.91 -71.42 -18.21
CA MET A 1 -10.69 -70.80 -17.11
C MET A 1 -10.61 -69.31 -17.33
N SER A 2 -11.65 -68.76 -17.96
CA SER A 2 -11.82 -67.35 -18.28
C SER A 2 -12.55 -66.69 -17.11
N ASP A 3 -11.80 -66.00 -16.26
CA ASP A 3 -12.38 -65.06 -15.28
C ASP A 3 -12.74 -63.78 -16.04
N GLU A 4 -13.94 -63.76 -16.61
CA GLU A 4 -14.62 -62.52 -16.98
C GLU A 4 -14.96 -61.78 -15.69
N ALA A 5 -14.27 -60.66 -15.44
CA ALA A 5 -14.68 -59.70 -14.44
C ALA A 5 -16.11 -59.23 -14.77
N PRO A 6 -17.03 -59.17 -13.79
CA PRO A 6 -18.41 -58.77 -14.05
C PRO A 6 -18.45 -57.35 -14.61
N GLN A 7 -18.91 -57.20 -15.85
CA GLN A 7 -19.21 -55.90 -16.44
C GLN A 7 -20.29 -55.22 -15.59
N LEU A 8 -19.90 -54.15 -14.90
CA LEU A 8 -20.85 -53.24 -14.23
C LEU A 8 -21.90 -52.78 -15.25
N PRO A 9 -23.21 -52.79 -14.89
CA PRO A 9 -24.26 -52.38 -15.81
C PRO A 9 -24.06 -50.93 -16.25
N THR A 10 -23.95 -50.70 -17.56
CA THR A 10 -23.89 -49.35 -18.14
C THR A 10 -25.27 -48.68 -18.01
N HIS A 11 -25.49 -47.98 -16.90
CA HIS A 11 -26.70 -47.19 -16.69
C HIS A 11 -26.68 -45.93 -17.58
N LYS A 12 -27.38 -45.97 -18.72
CA LYS A 12 -27.73 -44.76 -19.46
C LYS A 12 -28.82 -44.01 -18.68
N ARG A 13 -28.42 -42.99 -17.92
CA ARG A 13 -29.36 -42.09 -17.22
C ARG A 13 -29.61 -40.84 -18.06
N LYS A 14 -30.87 -40.39 -18.09
CA LYS A 14 -31.22 -39.10 -18.70
C LYS A 14 -30.66 -38.00 -17.81
N VAL A 15 -29.85 -37.12 -18.39
CA VAL A 15 -29.36 -35.91 -17.70
C VAL A 15 -30.55 -34.97 -17.45
N ASP A 16 -30.54 -34.29 -16.32
CA ASP A 16 -31.59 -33.35 -15.93
C ASP A 16 -31.73 -32.22 -16.96
N ASP A 17 -32.96 -31.95 -17.41
CA ASP A 17 -33.26 -30.96 -18.45
C ASP A 17 -32.87 -29.53 -18.01
N ARG A 18 -32.74 -29.27 -16.70
CA ARG A 18 -32.31 -27.97 -16.14
C ARG A 18 -30.89 -27.56 -16.54
N ILE A 19 -29.96 -28.52 -16.65
CA ILE A 19 -28.58 -28.25 -17.07
C ILE A 19 -28.57 -27.74 -18.51
N LYS A 20 -29.37 -28.40 -19.37
CA LYS A 20 -29.49 -28.03 -20.77
C LYS A 20 -30.14 -26.65 -20.91
N PHE A 21 -31.21 -26.38 -20.17
CA PHE A 21 -31.87 -25.07 -20.16
C PHE A 21 -30.90 -23.95 -19.77
N LEU A 22 -30.10 -24.13 -18.72
CA LEU A 22 -29.13 -23.13 -18.28
C LEU A 22 -28.12 -22.79 -19.38
N VAL A 23 -27.56 -23.80 -20.06
CA VAL A 23 -26.54 -23.60 -21.09
C VAL A 23 -27.14 -22.97 -22.36
N GLU A 24 -28.34 -23.39 -22.77
CA GLU A 24 -29.03 -22.81 -23.94
C GLU A 24 -29.46 -21.36 -23.68
N GLU A 25 -29.96 -21.07 -22.48
CA GLU A 25 -30.37 -19.72 -22.10
C GLU A 25 -29.18 -18.77 -21.95
N ALA A 26 -28.07 -19.24 -21.36
CA ALA A 26 -26.82 -18.50 -21.29
C ALA A 26 -26.29 -18.14 -22.69
N ALA A 27 -26.36 -19.08 -23.64
CA ALA A 27 -25.97 -18.83 -25.03
C ALA A 27 -26.91 -17.83 -25.74
N ARG A 28 -28.23 -17.96 -25.54
CA ARG A 28 -29.25 -17.09 -26.16
C ARG A 28 -29.13 -15.64 -25.72
N LEU A 29 -28.98 -15.40 -24.42
CA LEU A 29 -28.86 -14.06 -23.84
C LEU A 29 -27.42 -13.53 -23.84
N LYS A 30 -26.44 -14.34 -24.27
CA LYS A 30 -24.99 -14.08 -24.12
C LYS A 30 -24.61 -13.79 -22.66
N HIS A 31 -25.23 -14.47 -21.71
CA HIS A 31 -24.92 -14.40 -20.27
C HIS A 31 -23.96 -15.50 -19.86
N ARG A 32 -23.37 -15.42 -18.67
CA ARG A 32 -22.48 -16.46 -18.13
C ARG A 32 -23.26 -17.41 -17.22
N GLY A 33 -22.86 -18.68 -17.19
CA GLY A 33 -23.39 -19.67 -16.24
C GLY A 33 -22.37 -20.10 -15.19
N ILE A 34 -22.81 -20.40 -13.98
CA ILE A 34 -21.99 -20.99 -12.90
C ILE A 34 -22.46 -22.41 -12.60
N VAL A 35 -21.53 -23.36 -12.51
CA VAL A 35 -21.78 -24.72 -12.07
C VAL A 35 -20.83 -25.07 -10.91
N LEU A 36 -21.41 -25.40 -9.76
CA LEU A 36 -20.71 -25.98 -8.61
C LEU A 36 -20.78 -27.50 -8.75
N LEU A 37 -19.63 -28.15 -8.86
CA LEU A 37 -19.57 -29.59 -9.08
C LEU A 37 -18.95 -30.26 -7.84
N VAL A 38 -19.79 -30.96 -7.09
CA VAL A 38 -19.46 -31.63 -5.84
C VAL A 38 -19.12 -33.08 -6.13
N GLY A 39 -17.95 -33.51 -5.66
CA GLY A 39 -17.55 -34.92 -5.67
C GLY A 39 -16.16 -35.16 -6.28
N ASP A 40 -15.75 -36.43 -6.24
CA ASP A 40 -14.39 -36.85 -6.56
C ASP A 40 -14.21 -37.16 -8.06
N ARG A 41 -15.30 -37.47 -8.77
CA ARG A 41 -15.34 -37.78 -10.21
C ARG A 41 -15.63 -36.57 -11.08
N ALA A 42 -15.59 -35.38 -10.49
CA ALA A 42 -15.83 -34.11 -11.13
C ALA A 42 -15.04 -33.87 -12.44
N LYS A 43 -13.82 -34.41 -12.54
CA LYS A 43 -12.96 -34.25 -13.74
C LYS A 43 -13.60 -34.85 -15.00
N ASP A 44 -14.22 -36.01 -14.88
CA ASP A 44 -14.81 -36.73 -16.01
C ASP A 44 -16.03 -35.96 -16.55
N GLN A 45 -16.75 -35.28 -15.66
CA GLN A 45 -17.96 -34.51 -16.01
C GLN A 45 -17.66 -33.20 -16.75
N ILE A 46 -16.45 -32.66 -16.62
CA ILE A 46 -16.04 -31.45 -17.35
C ILE A 46 -16.09 -31.67 -18.87
N VAL A 47 -15.78 -32.88 -19.33
CA VAL A 47 -15.85 -33.25 -20.76
C VAL A 47 -17.29 -33.15 -21.25
N ASN A 48 -18.25 -33.68 -20.48
CA ASN A 48 -19.67 -33.63 -20.81
C ASN A 48 -20.19 -32.18 -20.85
N LEU A 49 -19.81 -31.35 -19.86
CA LEU A 49 -20.18 -29.94 -19.82
C LEU A 49 -19.59 -29.14 -21.00
N HIS A 50 -18.34 -29.40 -21.37
CA HIS A 50 -17.72 -28.75 -22.53
C HIS A 50 -18.46 -29.07 -23.84
N HIS A 51 -18.85 -30.34 -24.04
CA HIS A 51 -19.65 -30.73 -25.20
C HIS A 51 -21.03 -30.05 -25.24
N LEU A 52 -21.68 -29.87 -24.09
CA LEU A 52 -22.95 -29.14 -24.01
C LEU A 52 -22.80 -27.67 -24.39
N VAL A 53 -21.77 -26.99 -23.89
CA VAL A 53 -21.49 -25.58 -24.20
C VAL A 53 -21.11 -25.38 -25.67
N SER A 54 -20.30 -26.29 -26.23
CA SER A 54 -19.94 -26.26 -27.65
C SER A 54 -21.16 -26.42 -28.56
N ARG A 55 -22.08 -27.31 -28.19
CA ARG A 55 -23.33 -27.53 -28.92
C ARG A 55 -24.25 -26.31 -28.87
N ALA A 56 -24.42 -25.69 -27.70
CA ALA A 56 -25.31 -24.54 -27.52
C ALA A 56 -24.82 -23.28 -28.27
N ASN A 57 -23.52 -23.05 -28.33
CA ASN A 57 -22.94 -21.89 -29.01
C ASN A 57 -22.75 -22.08 -30.52
N HIS A 58 -23.16 -23.23 -31.08
CA HIS A 58 -22.89 -23.61 -32.48
C HIS A 58 -21.42 -23.42 -32.91
N SER A 59 -20.49 -23.49 -31.94
CA SER A 59 -19.06 -23.23 -32.13
C SER A 59 -18.29 -24.53 -32.00
N SER A 60 -17.47 -24.84 -33.00
CA SER A 60 -16.77 -26.13 -33.10
C SER A 60 -15.72 -26.35 -32.02
N LYS A 61 -15.12 -25.29 -31.46
CA LYS A 61 -14.13 -25.38 -30.39
C LYS A 61 -14.18 -24.17 -29.45
N VAL A 62 -14.64 -24.41 -28.23
CA VAL A 62 -14.63 -23.45 -27.13
C VAL A 62 -13.28 -23.50 -26.41
N SER A 63 -12.59 -22.36 -26.30
CA SER A 63 -11.33 -22.24 -25.56
C SER A 63 -11.58 -22.37 -24.06
N MET A 64 -10.68 -23.08 -23.36
CA MET A 64 -10.83 -23.37 -21.94
C MET A 64 -9.67 -22.79 -21.12
N LEU A 65 -10.00 -22.18 -19.98
CA LEU A 65 -9.07 -21.82 -18.92
C LEU A 65 -9.14 -22.85 -17.80
N TRP A 66 -8.00 -23.43 -17.42
CA TRP A 66 -7.91 -24.35 -16.29
C TRP A 66 -7.03 -23.76 -15.19
N CYS A 67 -7.63 -23.46 -14.04
CA CYS A 67 -6.95 -22.86 -12.89
C CYS A 67 -6.77 -23.84 -11.73
N MET A 68 -5.58 -23.81 -11.13
CA MET A 68 -5.14 -24.78 -10.12
C MET A 68 -4.09 -24.19 -9.16
N LYS A 69 -3.94 -24.81 -7.99
CA LYS A 69 -2.97 -24.38 -6.95
C LYS A 69 -1.53 -24.76 -7.28
N GLN A 70 -1.32 -26.00 -7.70
CA GLN A 70 -0.03 -26.54 -8.12
C GLN A 70 -0.14 -27.00 -9.58
N ASP A 71 0.99 -27.15 -10.26
CA ASP A 71 1.00 -27.63 -11.63
C ASP A 71 0.22 -28.93 -11.74
N VAL A 72 -0.59 -29.03 -12.79
CA VAL A 72 -1.24 -30.28 -13.13
C VAL A 72 -0.14 -31.33 -13.29
N ASP A 73 -0.33 -32.51 -12.69
CA ASP A 73 0.44 -33.73 -12.98
C ASP A 73 0.35 -34.17 -14.48
N PHE A 74 -0.22 -33.32 -15.35
CA PHE A 74 -0.60 -33.58 -16.74
C PHE A 74 0.39 -32.98 -17.78
N GLY A 75 1.57 -32.50 -17.35
CA GLY A 75 2.62 -32.01 -18.25
C GLY A 75 3.26 -33.08 -19.17
N SER A 76 3.88 -32.65 -20.28
CA SER A 76 4.43 -33.53 -21.34
C SER A 76 5.56 -34.47 -20.88
N THR A 77 6.24 -34.14 -19.79
CA THR A 77 7.31 -34.95 -19.16
C THR A 77 6.78 -36.10 -18.28
N GLY A 78 5.46 -36.27 -18.19
CA GLY A 78 4.82 -37.13 -17.19
C GLY A 78 4.08 -38.39 -17.67
N LYS A 79 4.14 -38.80 -18.95
CA LYS A 79 3.33 -39.93 -19.47
C LYS A 79 3.34 -41.19 -18.58
N LYS A 80 4.52 -41.60 -18.06
CA LYS A 80 4.65 -42.77 -17.16
C LYS A 80 4.05 -42.55 -15.77
N ARG A 81 4.11 -41.31 -15.24
CA ARG A 81 3.52 -40.96 -13.95
C ARG A 81 2.00 -40.85 -14.07
N GLN A 82 1.51 -40.33 -15.20
CA GLN A 82 0.09 -40.30 -15.57
C GLN A 82 -0.50 -41.71 -15.68
N GLU A 83 0.17 -42.63 -16.38
CA GLU A 83 -0.28 -44.02 -16.47
C GLU A 83 -0.33 -44.71 -15.10
N ARG A 84 0.64 -44.42 -14.22
CA ARG A 84 0.67 -44.96 -12.86
C ARG A 84 -0.47 -44.41 -11.98
N VAL A 85 -0.70 -43.10 -11.99
CA VAL A 85 -1.79 -42.47 -11.23
C VAL A 85 -3.14 -42.89 -11.79
N ALA A 86 -3.32 -42.88 -13.10
CA ALA A 86 -4.57 -43.32 -13.72
C ALA A 86 -4.86 -44.81 -13.48
N ARG A 87 -3.84 -45.68 -13.41
CA ARG A 87 -4.01 -47.08 -12.98
C ARG A 87 -4.43 -47.19 -11.51
N LEU A 88 -3.95 -46.30 -10.65
CA LEU A 88 -4.34 -46.25 -9.24
C LEU A 88 -5.76 -45.70 -9.07
N GLU A 89 -6.18 -44.70 -9.85
CA GLU A 89 -7.55 -44.15 -9.85
C GLU A 89 -8.58 -45.19 -10.34
N VAL A 90 -8.25 -45.96 -11.39
CA VAL A 90 -9.10 -47.07 -11.88
C VAL A 90 -9.16 -48.21 -10.85
N LYS A 91 -8.02 -48.59 -10.25
CA LYS A 91 -7.98 -49.60 -9.17
C LYS A 91 -8.70 -49.16 -7.90
N GLY A 92 -8.75 -47.85 -7.63
CA GLY A 92 -9.47 -47.25 -6.51
C GLY A 92 -10.97 -47.03 -6.76
N GLY A 93 -11.49 -47.37 -7.94
CA GLY A 93 -12.91 -47.18 -8.29
C GLY A 93 -13.31 -45.72 -8.52
N MET A 94 -12.35 -44.80 -8.65
CA MET A 94 -12.58 -43.36 -8.80
C MET A 94 -12.84 -42.94 -10.26
N SER A 95 -12.48 -43.75 -11.26
CA SER A 95 -12.76 -43.46 -12.67
C SER A 95 -12.85 -44.75 -13.49
N THR A 96 -13.55 -44.70 -14.62
CA THR A 96 -13.71 -45.85 -15.54
C THR A 96 -12.69 -45.76 -16.68
N GLU A 97 -12.30 -46.88 -17.29
CA GLU A 97 -11.36 -46.85 -18.43
C GLU A 97 -11.90 -46.04 -19.62
N ALA A 98 -13.22 -46.06 -19.85
CA ALA A 98 -13.87 -45.28 -20.89
C ALA A 98 -13.86 -43.77 -20.62
N SER A 99 -14.13 -43.33 -19.38
CA SER A 99 -14.09 -41.91 -19.02
C SER A 99 -12.66 -41.35 -19.06
N LYS A 100 -11.67 -42.18 -18.75
CA LYS A 100 -10.25 -41.85 -18.92
C LYS A 100 -9.87 -41.61 -20.38
N GLU A 101 -10.29 -42.47 -21.30
CA GLU A 101 -10.02 -42.30 -22.74
C GLU A 101 -10.69 -41.03 -23.28
N ALA A 102 -11.92 -40.75 -22.86
CA ALA A 102 -12.63 -39.52 -23.19
C ALA A 102 -11.90 -38.27 -22.69
N PHE A 103 -11.41 -38.28 -21.45
CA PHE A 103 -10.66 -37.15 -20.88
C PHE A 103 -9.31 -36.94 -21.57
N GLN A 104 -8.58 -38.00 -21.93
CA GLN A 104 -7.33 -37.88 -22.69
C GLN A 104 -7.56 -37.34 -24.11
N THR A 105 -8.62 -37.81 -24.77
CA THR A 105 -9.04 -37.30 -26.08
C THR A 105 -9.39 -35.82 -25.98
N PHE A 106 -10.13 -35.43 -24.93
CA PHE A 106 -10.47 -34.06 -24.63
C PHE A 106 -9.24 -33.14 -24.48
N LEU A 107 -8.24 -33.56 -23.69
CA LEU A 107 -7.01 -32.78 -23.51
C LEU A 107 -6.21 -32.57 -24.82
N GLN A 108 -6.27 -33.52 -25.76
CA GLN A 108 -5.57 -33.41 -27.04
C GLN A 108 -6.33 -32.56 -28.06
N GLN A 109 -7.66 -32.61 -28.05
CA GLN A 109 -8.50 -31.96 -29.06
C GLN A 109 -8.81 -30.49 -28.75
N THR A 110 -8.82 -30.12 -27.46
CA THR A 110 -9.25 -28.81 -26.98
C THR A 110 -8.07 -27.88 -26.68
N THR A 111 -8.28 -26.57 -26.90
CA THR A 111 -7.30 -25.53 -26.59
C THR A 111 -7.43 -25.10 -25.14
N ILE A 112 -6.67 -25.77 -24.26
CA ILE A 112 -6.67 -25.50 -22.82
C ILE A 112 -5.47 -24.63 -22.45
N ARG A 113 -5.74 -23.50 -21.80
CA ARG A 113 -4.73 -22.69 -21.13
C ARG A 113 -4.66 -23.08 -19.66
N PHE A 114 -3.57 -23.72 -19.27
CA PHE A 114 -3.27 -24.01 -17.87
C PHE A 114 -2.69 -22.76 -17.19
N CYS A 115 -3.21 -22.43 -16.02
CA CYS A 115 -2.81 -21.25 -15.26
C CYS A 115 -2.80 -21.57 -13.76
N GLN A 116 -1.74 -21.24 -13.05
CA GLN A 116 -1.74 -21.32 -11.59
C GLN A 116 -2.54 -20.14 -11.00
N TYR A 117 -3.16 -20.32 -9.83
CA TYR A 117 -3.87 -19.21 -9.15
C TYR A 117 -2.97 -17.98 -8.94
N LYS A 118 -1.67 -18.18 -8.70
CA LYS A 118 -0.66 -17.11 -8.57
C LYS A 118 -0.43 -16.34 -9.87
N GLU A 119 -0.59 -17.00 -11.02
CA GLU A 119 -0.33 -16.47 -12.36
C GLU A 119 -1.57 -15.92 -13.06
N THR A 120 -2.72 -15.86 -12.39
CA THR A 120 -3.99 -15.34 -12.92
C THR A 120 -3.91 -13.91 -13.47
N HIS A 121 -2.89 -13.14 -13.10
CA HIS A 121 -2.64 -11.80 -13.66
C HIS A 121 -2.19 -11.84 -15.13
N ARG A 122 -1.69 -12.97 -15.64
CA ARG A 122 -1.23 -13.09 -17.04
C ARG A 122 -2.36 -13.32 -18.05
N VAL A 123 -3.55 -13.72 -17.58
CA VAL A 123 -4.69 -14.07 -18.46
C VAL A 123 -5.70 -12.94 -18.63
N LEU A 124 -5.43 -11.77 -18.04
CA LEU A 124 -6.33 -10.63 -17.98
C LEU A 124 -6.72 -10.05 -19.35
N GLY A 125 -5.81 -10.10 -20.32
CA GLY A 125 -6.04 -9.63 -21.69
C GLY A 125 -6.78 -10.65 -22.56
N GLN A 126 -6.94 -11.90 -22.12
CA GLN A 126 -7.48 -13.00 -22.92
C GLN A 126 -8.93 -13.31 -22.56
N THR A 127 -9.67 -13.90 -23.50
CA THR A 127 -11.06 -14.29 -23.32
C THR A 127 -11.22 -15.80 -23.56
N PHE A 128 -11.93 -16.48 -22.67
CA PHE A 128 -12.20 -17.91 -22.74
C PHE A 128 -13.70 -18.19 -22.80
N GLY A 129 -14.11 -19.31 -23.37
CA GLY A 129 -15.52 -19.70 -23.36
C GLY A 129 -15.90 -20.64 -22.21
N MET A 130 -14.92 -21.28 -21.57
CA MET A 130 -15.14 -22.08 -20.37
C MET A 130 -13.99 -21.90 -19.38
N ALA A 131 -14.29 -21.78 -18.08
CA ALA A 131 -13.28 -21.70 -17.03
C ALA A 131 -13.52 -22.79 -15.97
N VAL A 132 -12.48 -23.54 -15.64
CA VAL A 132 -12.48 -24.59 -14.61
C VAL A 132 -11.61 -24.14 -13.44
N LEU A 133 -12.19 -24.12 -12.25
CA LEU A 133 -11.56 -23.76 -10.99
C LEU A 133 -11.47 -25.03 -10.12
N GLN A 134 -10.29 -25.64 -10.04
CA GLN A 134 -10.14 -26.99 -9.48
C GLN A 134 -10.08 -27.03 -7.95
N ASP A 135 -9.38 -26.09 -7.31
CA ASP A 135 -9.08 -26.16 -5.87
C ASP A 135 -9.74 -24.97 -5.15
N PHE A 136 -10.95 -25.19 -4.62
CA PHE A 136 -11.70 -24.15 -3.91
C PHE A 136 -10.99 -23.61 -2.67
N GLU A 137 -10.25 -24.46 -1.95
CA GLU A 137 -9.48 -24.08 -0.74
C GLU A 137 -8.41 -23.01 -1.02
N ALA A 138 -7.90 -22.96 -2.24
CA ALA A 138 -6.87 -22.01 -2.67
C ALA A 138 -7.44 -20.74 -3.31
N LEU A 139 -8.77 -20.70 -3.49
CA LEU A 139 -9.43 -19.65 -4.26
C LEU A 139 -9.58 -18.39 -3.40
N THR A 140 -9.00 -17.27 -3.85
CA THR A 140 -9.21 -15.96 -3.22
C THR A 140 -10.32 -15.18 -3.94
N PRO A 141 -10.98 -14.21 -3.29
CA PRO A 141 -11.93 -13.30 -3.92
C PRO A 141 -11.36 -12.61 -5.17
N ASN A 142 -10.09 -12.21 -5.12
CA ASN A 142 -9.40 -11.59 -6.25
C ASN A 142 -9.18 -12.57 -7.41
N THR A 143 -8.74 -13.80 -7.13
CA THR A 143 -8.61 -14.83 -8.19
C THR A 143 -9.95 -15.19 -8.81
N LEU A 144 -11.01 -15.27 -7.99
CA LEU A 144 -12.37 -15.50 -8.45
C LEU A 144 -12.80 -14.41 -9.44
N ALA A 145 -12.65 -13.13 -9.06
CA ALA A 145 -12.98 -12.01 -9.93
C ALA A 145 -12.20 -12.03 -11.25
N ARG A 146 -10.88 -12.30 -11.18
CA ARG A 146 -10.00 -12.43 -12.37
C ARG A 146 -10.49 -13.49 -13.33
N THR A 147 -10.77 -14.69 -12.84
CA THR A 147 -11.14 -15.82 -13.70
C THR A 147 -12.53 -15.64 -14.28
N MET A 148 -13.50 -15.16 -13.50
CA MET A 148 -14.88 -15.02 -13.94
C MET A 148 -15.02 -13.94 -15.02
N GLU A 149 -14.30 -12.82 -14.92
CA GLU A 149 -14.29 -11.77 -15.95
C GLU A 149 -13.66 -12.20 -17.28
N THR A 150 -12.77 -13.19 -17.26
CA THR A 150 -12.15 -13.67 -18.51
C THR A 150 -13.11 -14.51 -19.37
N VAL A 151 -14.25 -14.93 -18.82
CA VAL A 151 -15.23 -15.77 -19.52
C VAL A 151 -16.16 -14.92 -20.39
N ALA A 152 -16.38 -15.36 -21.63
CA ALA A 152 -17.31 -14.74 -22.57
C ALA A 152 -18.78 -15.08 -22.26
N GLY A 153 -19.70 -14.28 -22.80
CA GLY A 153 -21.13 -14.58 -22.82
C GLY A 153 -21.42 -15.88 -23.57
N GLY A 154 -22.38 -16.67 -23.07
CA GLY A 154 -22.61 -18.05 -23.51
C GLY A 154 -21.60 -19.06 -22.94
N GLY A 155 -20.69 -18.61 -22.07
CA GLY A 155 -19.68 -19.44 -21.44
C GLY A 155 -20.09 -19.99 -20.08
N LEU A 156 -19.33 -20.99 -19.62
CA LEU A 156 -19.59 -21.71 -18.36
C LEU A 156 -18.39 -21.62 -17.40
N ILE A 157 -18.66 -21.31 -16.13
CA ILE A 157 -17.69 -21.28 -15.04
C ILE A 157 -17.96 -22.47 -14.14
N VAL A 158 -17.02 -23.40 -14.05
CA VAL A 158 -17.13 -24.62 -13.25
C VAL A 158 -16.20 -24.53 -12.04
N ILE A 159 -16.77 -24.64 -10.84
CA ILE A 159 -16.03 -24.70 -9.57
C ILE A 159 -16.11 -26.13 -9.05
N MET A 160 -14.96 -26.77 -8.89
CA MET A 160 -14.86 -28.14 -8.40
C MET A 160 -14.70 -28.16 -6.88
N LEU A 161 -15.46 -29.02 -6.22
CA LEU A 161 -15.43 -29.25 -4.79
C LEU A 161 -15.10 -30.72 -4.54
N ARG A 162 -13.80 -31.02 -4.43
CA ARG A 162 -13.27 -32.39 -4.24
C ARG A 162 -13.37 -32.82 -2.77
N ALA A 163 -13.41 -34.13 -2.52
CA ALA A 163 -13.44 -34.76 -1.21
C ALA A 163 -14.64 -34.38 -0.31
N MET A 164 -15.76 -33.97 -0.92
CA MET A 164 -16.97 -33.59 -0.18
C MET A 164 -18.16 -34.40 -0.63
N ARG A 165 -18.98 -34.79 0.34
CA ARG A 165 -20.26 -35.48 0.12
C ARG A 165 -21.46 -34.57 0.32
N SER A 166 -21.28 -33.40 0.95
CA SER A 166 -22.36 -32.48 1.29
C SER A 166 -21.91 -31.02 1.26
N LEU A 167 -22.81 -30.14 0.81
CA LEU A 167 -22.61 -28.69 0.80
C LEU A 167 -22.42 -28.10 2.21
N LYS A 168 -22.94 -28.74 3.27
CA LYS A 168 -22.74 -28.24 4.65
C LYS A 168 -21.27 -28.29 5.09
N GLN A 169 -20.45 -29.18 4.49
CA GLN A 169 -19.01 -29.27 4.77
C GLN A 169 -18.26 -28.01 4.28
N LEU A 170 -18.82 -27.27 3.30
CA LEU A 170 -18.24 -26.02 2.81
C LEU A 170 -18.20 -24.90 3.85
N TYR A 171 -19.12 -24.90 4.81
CA TYR A 171 -19.11 -23.93 5.91
C TYR A 171 -17.88 -24.05 6.82
N THR A 172 -17.24 -25.21 6.85
CA THR A 172 -16.15 -25.49 7.80
C THR A 172 -14.78 -25.62 7.13
N ILE A 173 -14.69 -25.42 5.81
CA ILE A 173 -13.42 -25.56 5.10
C ILE A 173 -12.45 -24.47 5.55
N ALA A 174 -11.30 -24.91 6.04
CA ALA A 174 -10.14 -24.06 6.19
C ALA A 174 -9.52 -23.81 4.81
N MET A 175 -9.51 -22.56 4.37
CA MET A 175 -8.84 -22.13 3.14
C MET A 175 -7.34 -22.00 3.38
N ASP A 176 -6.55 -22.12 2.32
CA ASP A 176 -5.09 -21.94 2.40
C ASP A 176 -4.70 -20.58 2.98
N VAL A 177 -5.50 -19.55 2.70
CA VAL A 177 -5.29 -18.20 3.20
C VAL A 177 -5.42 -18.14 4.72
N HIS A 178 -6.21 -19.01 5.34
CA HIS A 178 -6.38 -19.05 6.80
C HIS A 178 -5.07 -19.36 7.52
N SER A 179 -4.13 -20.08 6.89
CA SER A 179 -2.78 -20.25 7.43
C SER A 179 -2.03 -18.93 7.61
N ARG A 180 -2.33 -17.91 6.80
CA ARG A 180 -1.75 -16.56 6.88
C ARG A 180 -2.46 -15.66 7.89
N TYR A 181 -3.68 -16.01 8.30
CA TYR A 181 -4.47 -15.24 9.26
C TYR A 181 -4.26 -15.71 10.70
N ARG A 182 -3.62 -16.87 10.88
CA ARG A 182 -3.23 -17.39 12.19
C ARG A 182 -2.03 -16.61 12.72
N THR A 183 -2.22 -15.93 13.84
CA THR A 183 -1.12 -15.37 14.65
C THR A 183 -0.79 -16.33 15.79
N ASP A 184 0.27 -16.05 16.55
CA ASP A 184 0.59 -16.89 17.72
C ASP A 184 -0.49 -16.75 18.81
N ALA A 185 -1.04 -15.54 18.98
CA ALA A 185 -2.13 -15.23 19.87
C ALA A 185 -3.48 -15.82 19.42
N HIS A 186 -3.77 -15.81 18.11
CA HIS A 186 -5.08 -16.22 17.57
C HIS A 186 -4.95 -17.30 16.49
N ARG A 187 -5.23 -18.56 16.86
CA ARG A 187 -5.10 -19.74 15.97
C ARG A 187 -6.41 -20.19 15.34
N ASP A 188 -7.54 -19.85 15.95
CA ASP A 188 -8.86 -20.28 15.52
C ASP A 188 -9.43 -19.29 14.50
N VAL A 189 -9.56 -19.74 13.25
CA VAL A 189 -10.08 -18.95 12.13
C VAL A 189 -11.50 -19.43 11.82
N VAL A 190 -12.44 -18.50 11.76
CA VAL A 190 -13.85 -18.79 11.42
C VAL A 190 -14.09 -18.38 9.95
N PRO A 191 -14.45 -19.32 9.06
CA PRO A 191 -14.60 -19.08 7.61
C PRO A 191 -15.92 -18.38 7.25
N ARG A 192 -16.11 -17.13 7.69
CA ARG A 192 -17.34 -16.34 7.45
C ARG A 192 -17.57 -16.02 5.98
N PHE A 193 -16.49 -15.80 5.21
CA PHE A 193 -16.61 -15.53 3.77
C PHE A 193 -17.25 -16.69 3.00
N ASN A 194 -16.94 -17.94 3.37
CA ASN A 194 -17.48 -19.12 2.71
C ASN A 194 -18.98 -19.28 2.97
N GLU A 195 -19.43 -18.98 4.19
CA GLU A 195 -20.87 -18.94 4.53
C GLU A 195 -21.60 -17.93 3.65
N ARG A 196 -21.08 -16.69 3.58
CA ARG A 196 -21.63 -15.64 2.72
C ARG A 196 -21.61 -16.01 1.24
N PHE A 197 -20.53 -16.61 0.74
CA PHE A 197 -20.39 -17.04 -0.65
C PHE A 197 -21.51 -17.98 -1.05
N LEU A 198 -21.79 -19.01 -0.23
CA LEU A 198 -22.87 -19.97 -0.50
C LEU A 198 -24.25 -19.33 -0.45
N LEU A 199 -24.53 -18.53 0.60
CA LEU A 199 -25.82 -17.85 0.72
C LEU A 199 -26.05 -16.89 -0.45
N SER A 200 -24.99 -16.22 -0.92
CA SER A 200 -25.07 -15.32 -2.07
C SER A 200 -25.36 -16.05 -3.38
N LEU A 201 -24.87 -17.27 -3.56
CA LEU A 201 -25.16 -18.08 -4.73
C LEU A 201 -26.64 -18.44 -4.84
N MET A 202 -27.39 -18.41 -3.73
CA MET A 202 -28.83 -18.65 -3.74
C MET A 202 -29.61 -17.54 -4.46
N ASP A 203 -29.05 -16.33 -4.53
CA ASP A 203 -29.64 -15.19 -5.24
C ASP A 203 -29.36 -15.22 -6.76
N CYS A 204 -28.35 -15.98 -7.21
CA CYS A 204 -27.93 -16.00 -8.60
C CYS A 204 -28.84 -16.91 -9.46
N ASN A 205 -29.46 -16.34 -10.49
CA ASN A 205 -30.40 -17.08 -11.35
C ASN A 205 -29.72 -18.13 -12.25
N LEU A 206 -28.47 -17.88 -12.69
CA LEU A 206 -27.73 -18.76 -13.60
C LEU A 206 -26.66 -19.59 -12.88
N ALA A 207 -26.91 -19.96 -11.63
CA ALA A 207 -26.05 -20.84 -10.84
C ALA A 207 -26.72 -22.19 -10.59
N LEU A 208 -25.96 -23.28 -10.76
CA LEU A 208 -26.44 -24.64 -10.56
C LEU A 208 -25.45 -25.44 -9.72
N CYS A 209 -25.96 -26.28 -8.82
CA CYS A 209 -25.14 -27.22 -8.05
C CYS A 209 -25.40 -28.65 -8.52
N LEU A 210 -24.33 -29.36 -8.86
CA LEU A 210 -24.32 -30.69 -9.44
C LEU A 210 -23.49 -31.64 -8.59
N ASP A 211 -23.95 -32.88 -8.49
CA ASP A 211 -23.18 -34.01 -7.94
C ASP A 211 -22.34 -34.69 -9.04
N ASP A 212 -21.48 -35.65 -8.67
CA ASP A 212 -20.59 -36.42 -9.55
C ASP A 212 -21.31 -37.11 -10.72
N ASP A 213 -22.60 -37.42 -10.57
CA ASP A 213 -23.44 -38.05 -11.59
C ASP A 213 -24.26 -37.03 -12.42
N LEU A 214 -23.94 -35.73 -12.34
CA LEU A 214 -24.72 -34.62 -12.95
C LEU A 214 -26.17 -34.53 -12.45
N ASN A 215 -26.44 -35.04 -11.24
CA ASN A 215 -27.72 -34.82 -10.58
C ASN A 215 -27.74 -33.40 -10.00
N VAL A 216 -28.84 -32.68 -10.21
CA VAL A 216 -29.00 -31.34 -9.64
C VAL A 216 -29.35 -31.47 -8.16
N LEU A 217 -28.48 -30.96 -7.30
CA LEU A 217 -28.73 -30.87 -5.86
C LEU A 217 -29.74 -29.74 -5.60
N PRO A 218 -30.79 -29.96 -4.79
CA PRO A 218 -31.74 -28.91 -4.44
C PRO A 218 -31.03 -27.87 -3.56
N PHE A 219 -30.59 -26.79 -4.20
CA PHE A 219 -29.83 -25.72 -3.54
C PHE A 219 -30.63 -24.42 -3.41
N THR A 220 -31.64 -24.17 -4.28
CA THR A 220 -32.44 -22.94 -4.21
C THR A 220 -33.93 -23.16 -4.50
N THR A 221 -34.77 -22.32 -3.89
CA THR A 221 -36.21 -22.19 -4.19
C THR A 221 -36.46 -21.66 -5.60
N LYS A 222 -35.55 -20.85 -6.15
CA LYS A 222 -35.62 -20.33 -7.53
C LYS A 222 -35.16 -21.35 -8.58
N MET A 223 -34.26 -22.29 -8.25
CA MET A 223 -33.87 -23.42 -9.11
C MET A 223 -35.01 -24.42 -9.32
N LYS A 224 -35.96 -24.52 -8.37
CA LYS A 224 -37.21 -25.27 -8.58
C LYS A 224 -38.04 -24.65 -9.71
N ASN A 225 -37.90 -23.35 -9.96
CA ASN A 225 -38.65 -22.58 -10.94
C ASN A 225 -37.89 -22.29 -12.25
N LEU A 226 -36.62 -22.74 -12.39
CA LEU A 226 -35.81 -22.49 -13.59
C LEU A 226 -36.40 -23.12 -14.87
N GLY A 227 -37.40 -24.01 -14.73
CA GLY A 227 -38.16 -24.59 -15.84
C GLY A 227 -39.63 -24.14 -15.95
N SER A 228 -40.16 -23.34 -15.00
CA SER A 228 -41.58 -22.94 -14.98
C SER A 228 -41.85 -21.55 -15.55
N SER A 229 -40.82 -20.76 -15.85
CA SER A 229 -40.95 -19.53 -16.66
C SER A 229 -40.99 -19.85 -18.17
N ALA A 230 -41.85 -20.80 -18.53
CA ALA A 230 -42.28 -21.05 -19.90
C ALA A 230 -43.55 -20.24 -20.25
N THR A 231 -43.75 -19.10 -19.58
CA THR A 231 -44.63 -18.05 -20.12
C THR A 231 -43.78 -17.23 -21.07
N HIS A 232 -43.81 -17.63 -22.35
CA HIS A 232 -43.45 -16.78 -23.47
C HIS A 232 -44.17 -15.44 -23.32
N ASP A 233 -43.50 -14.43 -22.75
CA ASP A 233 -43.98 -13.06 -22.82
C ASP A 233 -44.06 -12.67 -24.29
N LYS A 234 -45.27 -12.37 -24.74
CA LYS A 234 -45.65 -12.00 -26.12
C LYS A 234 -45.09 -10.65 -26.58
N LEU A 235 -44.07 -10.12 -25.92
CA LEU A 235 -43.38 -8.90 -26.29
C LEU A 235 -42.03 -9.34 -26.87
N ASP A 236 -41.94 -9.35 -28.21
CA ASP A 236 -40.75 -9.56 -29.06
C ASP A 236 -40.79 -10.75 -30.04
N ALA A 237 -41.98 -11.24 -30.42
CA ALA A 237 -42.08 -12.25 -31.48
C ALA A 237 -41.55 -11.77 -32.86
N THR A 238 -41.47 -10.46 -33.11
CA THR A 238 -40.83 -9.89 -34.32
C THR A 238 -39.32 -9.70 -34.19
N LEU A 239 -38.78 -9.54 -32.98
CA LEU A 239 -37.33 -9.42 -32.71
C LEU A 239 -36.65 -10.78 -32.54
N ALA A 240 -37.39 -11.79 -32.05
CA ALA A 240 -36.91 -13.17 -31.90
C ALA A 240 -36.54 -13.85 -33.23
N ILE A 241 -37.16 -13.44 -34.35
CA ILE A 241 -36.93 -14.04 -35.68
C ILE A 241 -35.57 -13.62 -36.28
N GLN A 242 -34.93 -12.56 -35.79
CA GLN A 242 -33.59 -12.14 -36.22
C GLN A 242 -32.47 -12.45 -35.23
N GLY A 243 -32.77 -12.94 -34.02
CA GLY A 243 -31.77 -13.34 -33.02
C GLY A 243 -30.80 -12.23 -32.60
N ARG A 244 -31.07 -10.97 -32.96
CA ARG A 244 -30.25 -9.80 -32.61
C ARG A 244 -30.88 -9.07 -31.44
N LEU A 245 -30.10 -8.84 -30.40
CA LEU A 245 -30.51 -8.02 -29.28
C LEU A 245 -30.63 -6.55 -29.72
N GLN A 246 -31.51 -5.78 -29.08
CA GLN A 246 -31.81 -4.38 -29.44
C GLN A 246 -30.55 -3.49 -29.56
N HIS A 247 -29.56 -3.68 -28.68
CA HIS A 247 -28.29 -2.95 -28.71
C HIS A 247 -27.43 -3.25 -29.94
N GLU A 248 -27.52 -4.45 -30.53
CA GLU A 248 -26.77 -4.80 -31.73
C GLU A 248 -27.36 -4.13 -32.97
N LEU A 249 -28.68 -3.97 -33.01
CA LEU A 249 -29.39 -3.25 -34.08
C LEU A 249 -29.04 -1.76 -34.06
N ASP A 250 -29.01 -1.15 -32.88
CA ASP A 250 -28.63 0.26 -32.71
C ASP A 250 -27.17 0.52 -33.14
N LEU A 251 -26.25 -0.41 -32.80
CA LEU A 251 -24.86 -0.35 -33.26
C LEU A 251 -24.75 -0.49 -34.78
N ALA A 252 -25.46 -1.45 -35.37
CA ALA A 252 -25.46 -1.63 -36.83
C ALA A 252 -25.96 -0.36 -37.53
N THR A 253 -27.02 0.25 -37.02
CA THR A 253 -27.58 1.52 -37.52
C THR A 253 -26.55 2.65 -37.43
N LEU A 254 -25.82 2.77 -36.32
CA LEU A 254 -24.76 3.78 -36.17
C LEU A 254 -23.61 3.54 -37.15
N LYS A 255 -23.18 2.29 -37.32
CA LYS A 255 -22.13 1.91 -38.28
C LYS A 255 -22.54 2.27 -39.70
N ASP A 256 -23.78 1.97 -40.09
CA ASP A 256 -24.28 2.29 -41.43
C ASP A 256 -24.32 3.80 -41.71
N ARG A 257 -24.66 4.61 -40.70
CA ARG A 257 -24.59 6.09 -40.82
C ARG A 257 -23.17 6.61 -41.00
N LEU A 258 -22.20 6.02 -40.31
CA LEU A 258 -20.81 6.50 -40.28
C LEU A 258 -19.93 5.92 -41.40
N LYS A 259 -20.38 4.88 -42.11
CA LYS A 259 -19.68 4.30 -43.28
C LYS A 259 -19.32 5.34 -44.36
N VAL A 260 -20.07 6.44 -44.45
CA VAL A 260 -19.84 7.51 -45.44
C VAL A 260 -18.57 8.31 -45.13
N SER A 261 -18.17 8.40 -43.85
CA SER A 261 -16.97 9.11 -43.43
C SER A 261 -15.73 8.23 -43.65
N LYS A 262 -14.78 8.71 -44.47
CA LYS A 262 -13.52 7.98 -44.75
C LYS A 262 -12.59 7.91 -43.54
N ASP A 263 -12.58 8.94 -42.70
CA ASP A 263 -11.60 9.06 -41.61
C ASP A 263 -12.04 8.28 -40.36
N VAL A 264 -13.36 8.25 -40.10
CA VAL A 264 -13.90 7.68 -38.86
C VAL A 264 -14.71 6.40 -39.08
N GLY A 265 -15.29 6.22 -40.27
CA GLY A 265 -16.10 5.04 -40.62
C GLY A 265 -15.37 3.71 -40.43
N PRO A 266 -14.13 3.53 -40.96
CA PRO A 266 -13.36 2.29 -40.79
C PRO A 266 -13.05 1.99 -39.32
N LEU A 267 -12.72 3.02 -38.53
CA LEU A 267 -12.40 2.88 -37.12
C LEU A 267 -13.61 2.47 -36.27
N VAL A 268 -14.78 3.05 -36.54
CA VAL A 268 -16.03 2.70 -35.85
C VAL A 268 -16.54 1.33 -36.28
N ALA A 269 -16.18 0.82 -37.46
CA ALA A 269 -16.53 -0.54 -37.87
C ALA A 269 -15.95 -1.60 -36.92
N LEU A 270 -14.79 -1.34 -36.31
CA LEU A 270 -14.10 -2.25 -35.38
C LEU A 270 -14.74 -2.29 -33.98
N THR A 271 -15.63 -1.36 -33.62
CA THR A 271 -16.22 -1.31 -32.27
C THR A 271 -17.31 -2.36 -32.08
N GLN A 272 -17.45 -2.85 -30.84
CA GLN A 272 -18.44 -3.87 -30.48
C GLN A 272 -19.68 -3.29 -29.78
N THR A 273 -19.53 -2.14 -29.11
CA THR A 273 -20.63 -1.47 -28.39
C THR A 273 -20.81 -0.03 -28.86
N ILE A 274 -22.01 0.51 -28.62
CA ILE A 274 -22.37 1.88 -28.97
C ILE A 274 -21.57 2.87 -28.11
N ASP A 275 -21.42 2.57 -26.83
CA ASP A 275 -20.59 3.35 -25.90
C ASP A 275 -19.14 3.45 -26.37
N GLN A 276 -18.58 2.34 -26.87
CA GLN A 276 -17.25 2.33 -27.44
C GLN A 276 -17.17 3.19 -28.71
N ALA A 277 -18.17 3.11 -29.59
CA ALA A 277 -18.25 3.96 -30.80
C ALA A 277 -18.31 5.45 -30.44
N LYS A 278 -19.17 5.84 -29.49
CA LYS A 278 -19.29 7.23 -29.00
C LYS A 278 -17.98 7.73 -28.39
N THR A 279 -17.29 6.88 -27.65
CA THR A 279 -15.99 7.21 -27.03
C THR A 279 -14.92 7.43 -28.09
N VAL A 280 -14.80 6.55 -29.08
CA VAL A 280 -13.86 6.71 -30.20
C VAL A 280 -14.17 8.00 -30.98
N LEU A 281 -15.44 8.30 -31.23
CA LEU A 281 -15.86 9.55 -31.89
C LEU A 281 -15.42 10.79 -31.10
N SER A 282 -15.63 10.81 -29.79
CA SER A 282 -15.25 11.94 -28.95
C SER A 282 -13.73 12.10 -28.84
N LEU A 283 -12.97 11.00 -28.78
CA LEU A 283 -11.51 11.04 -28.83
C LEU A 283 -11.02 11.60 -30.18
N MET A 284 -11.58 11.12 -31.29
CA MET A 284 -11.24 11.62 -32.63
C MET A 284 -11.55 13.11 -32.78
N GLN A 285 -12.66 13.61 -32.22
CA GLN A 285 -12.93 15.05 -32.20
C GLN A 285 -11.81 15.83 -31.52
N SER A 286 -11.31 15.35 -30.37
CA SER A 286 -10.17 15.99 -29.68
C SER A 286 -8.86 15.89 -30.47
N VAL A 287 -8.63 14.80 -31.21
CA VAL A 287 -7.48 14.67 -32.11
C VAL A 287 -7.55 15.69 -33.25
N THR A 288 -8.74 15.87 -33.85
CA THR A 288 -8.97 16.79 -34.98
C THR A 288 -8.92 18.25 -34.55
N GLU A 289 -9.34 18.58 -33.32
CA GLU A 289 -9.24 19.94 -32.75
C GLU A 289 -7.80 20.44 -32.61
N LYS A 290 -6.81 19.53 -32.52
CA LYS A 290 -5.37 19.83 -32.38
C LYS A 290 -5.02 20.79 -31.23
N THR A 291 -5.83 20.80 -30.18
CA THR A 291 -5.58 21.60 -28.97
C THR A 291 -4.62 20.86 -28.03
N LEU A 292 -3.43 21.44 -27.85
CA LEU A 292 -2.36 20.83 -27.02
C LEU A 292 -2.65 20.86 -25.51
N ASN A 293 -3.64 21.62 -25.04
CA ASN A 293 -4.01 21.72 -23.62
C ASN A 293 -5.32 21.00 -23.29
N THR A 294 -5.58 19.86 -23.94
CA THR A 294 -6.78 19.05 -23.68
C THR A 294 -6.42 17.74 -22.99
N THR A 295 -7.29 17.31 -22.06
CA THR A 295 -7.25 15.98 -21.46
C THR A 295 -8.57 15.28 -21.65
N CYS A 296 -8.52 14.07 -22.21
CA CYS A 296 -9.67 13.18 -22.26
C CYS A 296 -9.51 12.11 -21.18
N ALA A 297 -10.48 12.07 -20.26
CA ALA A 297 -10.55 11.16 -19.14
C ALA A 297 -11.56 10.05 -19.45
N ILE A 298 -11.09 8.82 -19.68
CA ILE A 298 -11.96 7.66 -19.89
C ILE A 298 -12.08 6.88 -18.58
N THR A 299 -13.30 6.71 -18.12
CA THR A 299 -13.63 5.97 -16.90
C THR A 299 -14.51 4.78 -17.25
N ALA A 300 -14.08 3.56 -16.92
CA ALA A 300 -14.92 2.39 -17.15
C ALA A 300 -14.67 1.27 -16.15
N GLY A 301 -15.66 0.41 -15.98
CA GLY A 301 -15.46 -0.91 -15.39
C GLY A 301 -14.43 -1.74 -16.16
N ARG A 302 -14.00 -2.85 -15.56
CA ARG A 302 -13.13 -3.81 -16.24
C ARG A 302 -13.91 -4.56 -17.34
N GLY A 303 -13.21 -5.00 -18.39
CA GLY A 303 -13.85 -5.75 -19.48
C GLY A 303 -14.79 -4.94 -20.40
N ARG A 304 -14.75 -3.60 -20.35
CA ARG A 304 -15.59 -2.69 -21.18
C ARG A 304 -14.89 -2.17 -22.46
N GLY A 305 -13.67 -2.63 -22.75
CA GLY A 305 -12.96 -2.28 -24.00
C GLY A 305 -12.21 -0.94 -24.00
N LYS A 306 -11.72 -0.46 -22.84
CA LYS A 306 -10.93 0.78 -22.71
C LYS A 306 -9.66 0.79 -23.57
N SER A 307 -8.78 -0.18 -23.39
CA SER A 307 -7.50 -0.27 -24.11
C SER A 307 -7.73 -0.43 -25.63
N THR A 308 -8.79 -1.13 -26.02
CA THR A 308 -9.25 -1.21 -27.42
C THR A 308 -9.67 0.14 -27.98
N ALA A 309 -10.51 0.90 -27.26
CA ALA A 309 -10.95 2.23 -27.69
C ALA A 309 -9.77 3.21 -27.83
N LEU A 310 -8.81 3.17 -26.90
CA LEU A 310 -7.58 3.95 -26.97
C LEU A 310 -6.72 3.56 -28.18
N GLY A 311 -6.55 2.26 -28.44
CA GLY A 311 -5.77 1.77 -29.59
C GLY A 311 -6.36 2.20 -30.93
N ILE A 312 -7.70 2.12 -31.07
CA ILE A 312 -8.43 2.57 -32.27
C ILE A 312 -8.27 4.10 -32.45
N ALA A 313 -8.39 4.88 -31.38
CA ALA A 313 -8.21 6.33 -31.44
C ALA A 313 -6.78 6.74 -31.82
N VAL A 314 -5.77 6.02 -31.34
CA VAL A 314 -4.37 6.25 -31.71
C VAL A 314 -4.10 5.92 -33.17
N ALA A 315 -4.69 4.86 -33.73
CA ALA A 315 -4.61 4.59 -35.16
C ALA A 315 -5.18 5.75 -35.99
N GLY A 316 -6.30 6.33 -35.57
CA GLY A 316 -6.83 7.56 -36.19
C GLY A 316 -5.96 8.79 -36.00
N ALA A 317 -5.27 8.93 -34.86
CA ALA A 317 -4.31 10.02 -34.63
C ALA A 317 -3.08 9.93 -35.55
N ILE A 318 -2.60 8.72 -35.84
CA ILE A 318 -1.55 8.50 -36.83
C ILE A 318 -2.00 9.01 -38.20
N ASP A 319 -3.23 8.70 -38.62
CA ASP A 319 -3.77 9.16 -39.90
C ASP A 319 -3.93 10.68 -39.98
N GLN A 320 -4.25 11.34 -38.86
CA GLN A 320 -4.32 12.81 -38.73
C GLN A 320 -2.95 13.51 -38.66
N GLY A 321 -1.86 12.75 -38.67
CA GLY A 321 -0.49 13.25 -38.81
C GLY A 321 0.28 13.50 -37.52
N TYR A 322 -0.09 12.87 -36.39
CA TYR A 322 0.70 12.95 -35.16
C TYR A 322 1.99 12.13 -35.28
N SER A 323 3.14 12.71 -34.94
CA SER A 323 4.47 12.12 -35.11
C SER A 323 4.89 11.26 -33.93
N ASN A 324 4.89 11.84 -32.72
CA ASN A 324 5.42 11.19 -31.51
C ASN A 324 4.28 10.89 -30.53
N ILE A 325 3.84 9.63 -30.53
CA ILE A 325 2.79 9.15 -29.63
C ILE A 325 3.43 8.24 -28.58
N PHE A 326 3.30 8.59 -27.31
CA PHE A 326 3.82 7.78 -26.21
C PHE A 326 2.69 7.08 -25.48
N ALA A 327 2.86 5.79 -25.20
CA ALA A 327 1.96 5.01 -24.38
C ALA A 327 2.66 4.64 -23.07
N THR A 328 1.97 4.78 -21.95
CA THR A 328 2.47 4.36 -20.65
C THR A 328 1.43 3.55 -19.89
N ALA A 329 1.92 2.62 -19.09
CA ALA A 329 1.17 1.68 -18.27
C ALA A 329 2.11 1.19 -17.14
N PRO A 330 1.57 0.70 -16.01
CA PRO A 330 2.39 0.19 -14.91
C PRO A 330 3.28 -0.98 -15.34
N THR A 331 2.77 -1.85 -16.21
CA THR A 331 3.51 -2.95 -16.83
C THR A 331 3.25 -2.97 -18.34
N PRO A 332 4.22 -3.38 -19.17
CA PRO A 332 4.05 -3.42 -20.62
C PRO A 332 3.04 -4.49 -21.08
N GLU A 333 2.81 -5.55 -20.28
CA GLU A 333 1.83 -6.61 -20.60
C GLU A 333 0.41 -6.05 -20.78
N ASN A 334 0.03 -5.04 -19.99
CA ASN A 334 -1.30 -4.42 -20.06
C ASN A 334 -1.55 -3.75 -21.42
N LEU A 335 -0.50 -3.31 -22.10
CA LEU A 335 -0.60 -2.63 -23.39
C LEU A 335 -0.62 -3.59 -24.59
N GLN A 336 -0.55 -4.91 -24.38
CA GLN A 336 -0.60 -5.87 -25.48
C GLN A 336 -1.87 -5.69 -26.32
N THR A 337 -3.03 -5.57 -25.65
CA THR A 337 -4.31 -5.36 -26.34
C THR A 337 -4.37 -4.00 -27.01
N PHE A 338 -3.83 -2.95 -26.38
CA PHE A 338 -3.72 -1.62 -26.98
C PHE A 338 -2.94 -1.66 -28.31
N PHE A 339 -1.74 -2.24 -28.34
CA PHE A 339 -0.93 -2.33 -29.55
C PHE A 339 -1.56 -3.23 -30.62
N GLU A 340 -2.21 -4.32 -30.24
CA GLU A 340 -2.95 -5.17 -31.19
C GLU A 340 -4.05 -4.38 -31.91
N PHE A 341 -4.78 -3.52 -31.19
CA PHE A 341 -5.82 -2.69 -31.78
C PHE A 341 -5.30 -1.47 -32.53
N VAL A 342 -4.11 -0.95 -32.20
CA VAL A 342 -3.41 0.02 -33.08
C VAL A 342 -3.11 -0.61 -34.44
N VAL A 343 -2.56 -1.84 -34.44
CA VAL A 343 -2.27 -2.56 -35.70
C VAL A 343 -3.55 -2.86 -36.48
N LYS A 344 -4.61 -3.37 -35.82
CA LYS A 344 -5.91 -3.62 -36.47
C LYS A 344 -6.53 -2.33 -37.04
N GLY A 345 -6.45 -1.22 -36.30
CA GLY A 345 -6.93 0.08 -36.77
C GLY A 345 -6.19 0.58 -38.01
N LEU A 346 -4.85 0.44 -38.03
CA LEU A 346 -4.03 0.80 -39.19
C LEU A 346 -4.37 -0.06 -40.42
N LEU A 347 -4.55 -1.38 -40.24
CA LEU A 347 -4.95 -2.27 -41.33
C LEU A 347 -6.30 -1.88 -41.93
N GLU A 348 -7.28 -1.51 -41.09
CA GLU A 348 -8.62 -1.10 -41.54
C GLU A 348 -8.61 0.28 -42.25
N LEU A 349 -7.70 1.17 -41.86
CA LEU A 349 -7.40 2.43 -42.58
C LEU A 349 -6.61 2.21 -43.88
N GLY A 350 -6.28 0.96 -44.23
CA GLY A 350 -5.62 0.58 -45.47
C GLY A 350 -4.09 0.67 -45.45
N TYR A 351 -3.47 0.72 -44.28
CA TYR A 351 -2.01 0.61 -44.13
C TYR A 351 -1.58 -0.86 -44.22
N LYS A 352 -0.44 -1.14 -44.85
CA LYS A 352 0.09 -2.50 -45.01
C LYS A 352 1.26 -2.77 -44.07
N GLU A 353 1.22 -3.92 -43.39
CA GLU A 353 2.32 -4.37 -42.52
C GLU A 353 3.61 -4.59 -43.34
N ARG A 354 4.76 -4.21 -42.78
CA ARG A 354 6.12 -4.23 -43.37
C ARG A 354 6.40 -3.25 -44.50
N VAL A 355 5.37 -2.67 -45.11
CA VAL A 355 5.51 -1.63 -46.14
C VAL A 355 5.30 -0.26 -45.51
N ASP A 356 4.13 -0.06 -44.91
CA ASP A 356 3.73 1.23 -44.34
C ASP A 356 4.05 1.33 -42.85
N PHE A 357 4.10 0.19 -42.14
CA PHE A 357 4.45 0.15 -40.71
C PHE A 357 5.14 -1.15 -40.29
N GLU A 358 5.91 -1.09 -39.20
CA GLU A 358 6.60 -2.23 -38.57
C GLU A 358 6.36 -2.23 -37.06
N ALA A 359 5.92 -3.38 -36.52
CA ALA A 359 5.74 -3.59 -35.08
C ALA A 359 6.93 -4.36 -34.49
N MET A 360 7.66 -3.71 -33.58
CA MET A 360 8.82 -4.27 -32.89
C MET A 360 8.40 -4.90 -31.56
N GLN A 361 8.79 -6.17 -31.38
CA GLN A 361 8.60 -6.91 -30.14
C GLN A 361 9.80 -6.72 -29.20
N SER A 362 9.54 -6.83 -27.90
CA SER A 362 10.59 -6.77 -26.88
C SER A 362 11.49 -8.01 -26.93
N THR A 363 12.79 -7.80 -26.74
CA THR A 363 13.79 -8.86 -26.60
C THR A 363 13.93 -9.38 -25.17
N ASN A 364 13.38 -8.67 -24.17
CA ASN A 364 13.49 -9.08 -22.78
C ASN A 364 12.54 -10.26 -22.47
N PRO A 365 13.03 -11.38 -21.91
CA PRO A 365 12.17 -12.51 -21.51
C PRO A 365 11.09 -12.14 -20.49
N GLU A 366 11.32 -11.15 -19.62
CA GLU A 366 10.31 -10.67 -18.67
C GLU A 366 9.09 -10.03 -19.34
N PHE A 367 9.22 -9.55 -20.57
CA PHE A 367 8.16 -8.88 -21.30
C PHE A 367 7.49 -9.79 -22.34
N ALA A 368 7.67 -11.11 -22.24
CA ALA A 368 6.92 -12.14 -22.98
C ALA A 368 6.72 -11.87 -24.49
N LYS A 369 7.68 -11.22 -25.17
CA LYS A 369 7.60 -10.78 -26.58
C LYS A 369 6.47 -9.78 -26.88
N CYS A 370 6.06 -8.96 -25.92
CA CYS A 370 5.10 -7.88 -26.14
C CYS A 370 5.59 -6.87 -27.18
N ILE A 371 4.65 -6.30 -27.95
CA ILE A 371 4.93 -5.17 -28.85
C ILE A 371 5.24 -3.95 -27.99
N ILE A 372 6.39 -3.33 -28.22
CA ILE A 372 6.85 -2.14 -27.47
C ILE A 372 6.90 -0.89 -28.33
N ARG A 373 6.99 -1.05 -29.64
CA ARG A 373 7.13 0.06 -30.58
C ARG A 373 6.51 -0.26 -31.93
N VAL A 374 5.79 0.69 -32.49
CA VAL A 374 5.28 0.65 -33.87
C VAL A 374 5.85 1.85 -34.61
N ASN A 375 6.60 1.60 -35.68
CA ASN A 375 7.11 2.65 -36.57
C ASN A 375 6.23 2.68 -37.82
N VAL A 376 5.77 3.86 -38.21
CA VAL A 376 5.01 4.09 -39.44
C VAL A 376 5.85 4.97 -40.36
N PHE A 377 5.93 4.56 -41.63
CA PHE A 377 6.76 5.18 -42.66
C PHE A 377 5.95 5.87 -43.77
N ARG A 378 4.64 5.66 -43.79
CA ARG A 378 3.76 6.25 -44.82
C ARG A 378 3.66 7.77 -44.63
N GLY A 379 4.17 8.53 -45.59
CA GLY A 379 4.21 9.99 -45.54
C GLY A 379 5.43 10.51 -44.79
N HIS A 380 5.33 10.64 -43.46
CA HIS A 380 6.44 11.06 -42.59
C HIS A 380 6.66 10.02 -41.49
N ARG A 381 7.84 10.07 -40.85
CA ARG A 381 8.19 9.08 -39.82
C ARG A 381 7.40 9.34 -38.55
N GLN A 382 6.46 8.44 -38.25
CA GLN A 382 5.66 8.48 -37.02
C GLN A 382 6.03 7.28 -36.15
N THR A 383 5.99 7.47 -34.83
CA THR A 383 6.34 6.41 -33.89
C THR A 383 5.39 6.36 -32.71
N VAL A 384 4.89 5.15 -32.43
CA VAL A 384 4.19 4.82 -31.19
C VAL A 384 5.13 3.99 -30.35
N GLN A 385 5.48 4.44 -29.14
CA GLN A 385 6.39 3.70 -28.27
C GLN A 385 5.91 3.65 -26.82
N TYR A 386 6.20 2.53 -26.17
CA TYR A 386 6.04 2.40 -24.73
C TYR A 386 7.15 3.17 -24.00
N ILE A 387 6.77 3.96 -23.01
CA ILE A 387 7.69 4.61 -22.08
C ILE A 387 7.29 4.24 -20.66
N ALA A 388 8.28 3.80 -19.88
CA ALA A 388 8.07 3.51 -18.47
C ALA A 388 7.67 4.78 -17.70
N PRO A 389 6.76 4.69 -16.73
CA PRO A 389 6.22 5.87 -16.06
C PRO A 389 7.26 6.68 -15.27
N GLN A 390 8.41 6.09 -14.94
CA GLN A 390 9.48 6.75 -14.19
C GLN A 390 10.27 7.76 -15.04
N ASP A 391 10.27 7.62 -16.37
CA ASP A 391 11.08 8.42 -17.28
C ASP A 391 10.40 9.73 -17.69
N SER A 392 10.12 10.61 -16.71
CA SER A 392 9.27 11.79 -16.94
C SER A 392 9.82 12.77 -17.99
N GLN A 393 11.15 12.82 -18.16
CA GLN A 393 11.83 13.74 -19.08
C GLN A 393 11.52 13.44 -20.56
N ARG A 394 11.25 12.19 -20.91
CA ARG A 394 10.97 11.82 -22.31
C ARG A 394 9.60 12.31 -22.76
N PHE A 395 8.65 12.47 -21.83
CA PHE A 395 7.30 12.90 -22.18
C PHE A 395 7.22 14.34 -22.70
N SER A 396 8.22 15.19 -22.43
CA SER A 396 8.27 16.55 -22.99
C SER A 396 8.37 16.60 -24.52
N GLN A 397 8.77 15.50 -25.16
CA GLN A 397 8.86 15.36 -26.63
C GLN A 397 7.57 14.78 -27.25
N ALA A 398 6.57 14.46 -26.44
CA ALA A 398 5.31 13.86 -26.90
C ALA A 398 4.37 14.91 -27.48
N GLU A 399 3.67 14.55 -28.56
CA GLU A 399 2.51 15.32 -29.05
C GLU A 399 1.20 14.77 -28.49
N LEU A 400 1.15 13.44 -28.30
CA LEU A 400 0.04 12.72 -27.70
C LEU A 400 0.59 11.71 -26.68
N LEU A 401 0.10 11.80 -25.44
CA LEU A 401 0.39 10.84 -24.39
C LEU A 401 -0.87 10.03 -24.07
N VAL A 402 -0.73 8.70 -24.12
CA VAL A 402 -1.76 7.76 -23.70
C VAL A 402 -1.32 7.08 -22.40
N ILE A 403 -2.13 7.22 -21.35
CA ILE A 403 -1.91 6.60 -20.05
C ILE A 403 -3.01 5.56 -19.84
N ASP A 404 -2.68 4.28 -19.96
CA ASP A 404 -3.61 3.18 -19.64
C ASP A 404 -3.44 2.75 -18.17
N GLU A 405 -4.56 2.43 -17.52
CA GLU A 405 -4.63 2.15 -16.08
C GLU A 405 -3.91 3.20 -15.21
N ALA A 406 -4.20 4.49 -15.44
CA ALA A 406 -3.58 5.60 -14.69
C ALA A 406 -3.79 5.50 -13.17
N ALA A 407 -4.85 4.79 -12.75
CA ALA A 407 -5.17 4.46 -11.37
C ALA A 407 -4.07 3.69 -10.64
N ALA A 408 -3.30 2.87 -11.36
CA ALA A 408 -2.22 2.08 -10.79
C ALA A 408 -0.90 2.86 -10.67
N ILE A 409 -0.82 4.05 -11.26
CA ILE A 409 0.39 4.90 -11.25
C ILE A 409 0.25 5.94 -10.13
N PRO A 410 1.29 6.12 -9.29
CA PRO A 410 1.32 7.14 -8.25
C PRO A 410 0.91 8.53 -8.75
N LEU A 411 0.02 9.19 -8.03
CA LEU A 411 -0.48 10.53 -8.39
C LEU A 411 0.65 11.57 -8.62
N PRO A 412 1.74 11.62 -7.83
CA PRO A 412 2.84 12.55 -8.10
C PRO A 412 3.52 12.29 -9.45
N ILE A 413 3.62 11.03 -9.88
CA ILE A 413 4.19 10.65 -11.16
C ILE A 413 3.23 11.06 -12.29
N VAL A 414 1.95 10.78 -12.15
CA VAL A 414 0.92 11.20 -13.12
C VAL A 414 0.92 12.72 -13.30
N LYS A 415 1.03 13.49 -12.20
CA LYS A 415 1.11 14.96 -12.29
C LYS A 415 2.35 15.44 -13.05
N LYS A 416 3.51 14.78 -12.88
CA LYS A 416 4.73 15.08 -13.65
C LYS A 416 4.59 14.74 -15.14
N MET A 417 3.71 13.81 -15.50
CA MET A 417 3.40 13.45 -16.89
C MET A 417 2.36 14.37 -17.55
N LEU A 418 1.72 15.28 -16.82
CA LEU A 418 0.74 16.18 -17.42
C LEU A 418 1.48 17.43 -17.93
N GLY A 419 1.99 17.37 -19.15
CA GLY A 419 2.63 18.50 -19.86
C GLY A 419 1.74 19.19 -20.90
N ASN A 420 2.30 20.15 -21.65
CA ASN A 420 1.60 20.94 -22.68
C ASN A 420 1.42 20.16 -24.00
N TYR A 421 0.70 19.06 -23.95
CA TYR A 421 0.36 18.20 -25.09
C TYR A 421 -0.96 17.46 -24.83
N LEU A 422 -1.55 16.89 -25.87
CA LEU A 422 -2.81 16.15 -25.77
C LEU A 422 -2.61 14.90 -24.91
N VAL A 423 -3.46 14.70 -23.90
CA VAL A 423 -3.37 13.54 -23.00
C VAL A 423 -4.67 12.76 -23.01
N PHE A 424 -4.58 11.47 -23.31
CA PHE A 424 -5.65 10.51 -23.08
C PHE A 424 -5.28 9.68 -21.86
N PHE A 425 -6.13 9.66 -20.85
CA PHE A 425 -5.95 8.74 -19.74
C PHE A 425 -7.18 7.84 -19.58
N ALA A 426 -6.93 6.57 -19.28
CA ALA A 426 -7.94 5.58 -18.98
C ALA A 426 -7.79 5.06 -17.55
N THR A 427 -8.92 4.88 -16.86
CA THR A 427 -8.96 4.39 -15.48
C THR A 427 -10.09 3.38 -15.25
N THR A 428 -9.85 2.41 -14.36
CA THR A 428 -10.79 1.38 -13.94
C THR A 428 -11.58 1.77 -12.68
N ILE A 429 -12.85 2.17 -12.82
CA ILE A 429 -13.62 2.76 -11.70
C ILE A 429 -14.38 1.79 -10.77
N SER A 430 -14.48 0.48 -11.10
CA SER A 430 -15.19 -0.53 -10.28
C SER A 430 -14.66 -1.96 -10.49
N GLY A 431 -13.36 -2.21 -10.30
CA GLY A 431 -12.77 -3.53 -10.50
C GLY A 431 -11.97 -4.05 -9.30
N TYR A 432 -11.62 -5.34 -9.30
CA TYR A 432 -10.83 -5.97 -8.24
C TYR A 432 -9.38 -5.45 -8.11
N GLU A 433 -8.90 -4.64 -9.05
CA GLU A 433 -7.63 -3.92 -8.93
C GLU A 433 -7.76 -2.59 -8.17
N GLY A 434 -8.99 -2.21 -7.80
CA GLY A 434 -9.37 -1.36 -6.67
C GLY A 434 -8.68 -0.01 -6.52
N THR A 435 -8.31 0.66 -7.61
CA THR A 435 -7.60 1.95 -7.57
C THR A 435 -8.33 3.13 -8.22
N GLY A 436 -9.29 2.91 -9.13
CA GLY A 436 -9.70 4.00 -10.01
C GLY A 436 -10.67 5.02 -9.43
N ARG A 437 -11.50 4.69 -8.44
CA ARG A 437 -12.55 5.62 -7.98
C ARG A 437 -12.01 6.77 -7.14
N ALA A 438 -11.10 6.51 -6.21
CA ALA A 438 -10.51 7.56 -5.37
C ALA A 438 -9.55 8.45 -6.17
N LEU A 439 -8.75 7.88 -7.08
CA LEU A 439 -7.87 8.66 -7.95
C LEU A 439 -8.68 9.47 -8.97
N SER A 440 -9.67 8.88 -9.66
CA SER A 440 -10.47 9.61 -10.63
C SER A 440 -11.17 10.79 -9.94
N MET A 441 -11.79 10.57 -8.78
CA MET A 441 -12.44 11.64 -8.03
C MET A 441 -11.45 12.73 -7.59
N LYS A 442 -10.27 12.38 -7.05
CA LYS A 442 -9.28 13.38 -6.60
C LYS A 442 -8.62 14.12 -7.75
N LEU A 443 -8.22 13.41 -8.81
CA LEU A 443 -7.54 14.00 -9.98
C LEU A 443 -8.51 14.84 -10.80
N VAL A 444 -9.72 14.33 -11.07
CA VAL A 444 -10.77 15.10 -11.75
C VAL A 444 -11.19 16.29 -10.90
N ALA A 445 -11.35 16.14 -9.58
CA ALA A 445 -11.65 17.28 -8.71
C ALA A 445 -10.51 18.30 -8.69
N ASP A 446 -9.24 17.89 -8.67
CA ASP A 446 -8.08 18.79 -8.73
C ASP A 446 -8.03 19.54 -10.07
N MET A 447 -8.27 18.85 -11.19
CA MET A 447 -8.37 19.47 -12.51
C MET A 447 -9.57 20.42 -12.63
N ARG A 448 -10.75 20.05 -12.09
CA ARG A 448 -11.93 20.93 -12.04
C ARG A 448 -11.69 22.16 -11.17
N LYS A 449 -11.03 22.02 -10.01
CA LYS A 449 -10.68 23.14 -9.13
C LYS A 449 -9.73 24.12 -9.81
N LYS A 450 -8.73 23.61 -10.53
CA LYS A 450 -7.79 24.43 -11.32
C LYS A 450 -8.47 25.11 -12.52
N GLY A 451 -9.50 24.49 -13.10
CA GLY A 451 -10.32 25.11 -14.14
C GLY A 451 -11.33 26.15 -13.62
N ALA A 452 -11.78 26.03 -12.36
CA ALA A 452 -12.79 26.91 -11.76
C ALA A 452 -12.21 28.09 -10.97
N ALA A 453 -11.03 27.94 -10.36
CA ALA A 453 -10.28 29.07 -9.81
C ALA A 453 -9.64 29.81 -10.99
N GLY A 454 -10.08 31.04 -11.26
CA GLY A 454 -9.68 31.87 -12.41
C GLY A 454 -8.19 32.21 -12.49
N ALA A 455 -7.35 31.19 -12.62
CA ALA A 455 -5.99 31.30 -13.11
C ALA A 455 -6.05 31.82 -14.55
N THR A 456 -5.14 32.73 -14.87
CA THR A 456 -4.98 33.34 -16.19
C THR A 456 -5.21 32.33 -17.33
N ALA A 457 -6.01 32.72 -18.33
CA ALA A 457 -6.55 31.89 -19.42
C ALA A 457 -5.53 31.04 -20.21
N THR A 458 -4.23 31.21 -19.97
CA THR A 458 -3.13 30.47 -20.59
C THR A 458 -2.84 29.10 -19.94
N ASP A 459 -3.32 28.82 -18.72
CA ASP A 459 -2.97 27.59 -17.96
C ASP A 459 -4.18 26.69 -17.62
N ALA A 460 -5.38 27.06 -18.08
CA ALA A 460 -6.59 26.29 -17.87
C ALA A 460 -6.72 25.14 -18.89
N ARG A 461 -6.37 23.94 -18.45
CA ARG A 461 -6.48 22.71 -19.26
C ARG A 461 -7.93 22.27 -19.42
N SER A 462 -8.40 22.03 -20.65
CA SER A 462 -9.78 21.56 -20.89
C SER A 462 -9.91 20.05 -20.59
N LEU A 463 -10.91 19.68 -19.78
CA LEU A 463 -11.17 18.31 -19.38
C LEU A 463 -12.45 17.79 -20.06
N ARG A 464 -12.35 16.68 -20.78
CA ARG A 464 -13.50 15.93 -21.32
C ARG A 464 -13.60 14.58 -20.61
N GLU A 465 -14.73 14.33 -19.96
CA GLU A 465 -14.98 13.08 -19.24
C GLU A 465 -15.86 12.14 -20.08
N LEU A 466 -15.39 10.92 -20.27
CA LEU A 466 -16.08 9.86 -21.01
C LEU A 466 -16.23 8.63 -20.10
N SER A 467 -17.38 7.97 -20.19
CA SER A 467 -17.64 6.74 -19.42
C SER A 467 -18.09 5.60 -20.34
N LEU A 468 -17.54 4.41 -20.12
CA LEU A 468 -17.98 3.17 -20.79
C LEU A 468 -18.66 2.28 -19.77
N GLN A 469 -19.93 1.94 -20.02
CA GLN A 469 -20.71 1.06 -19.14
C GLN A 469 -20.93 -0.31 -19.79
N ASP A 470 -21.15 -0.39 -21.10
CA ASP A 470 -21.48 -1.66 -21.75
C ASP A 470 -20.30 -2.65 -21.81
N PRO A 471 -20.50 -3.95 -21.46
CA PRO A 471 -19.46 -4.97 -21.55
C PRO A 471 -19.23 -5.41 -22.99
N ILE A 472 -17.98 -5.75 -23.31
CA ILE A 472 -17.63 -6.31 -24.64
C ILE A 472 -17.57 -7.84 -24.64
N ARG A 473 -17.40 -8.47 -23.46
CA ARG A 473 -17.18 -9.93 -23.35
C ARG A 473 -18.47 -10.73 -23.25
N TYR A 474 -19.49 -10.16 -22.64
CA TYR A 474 -20.78 -10.76 -22.36
C TYR A 474 -21.89 -9.74 -22.62
N GLY A 475 -23.13 -10.20 -22.69
CA GLY A 475 -24.30 -9.35 -22.88
C GLY A 475 -24.53 -8.39 -21.71
N PRO A 476 -25.29 -7.31 -21.92
CA PRO A 476 -25.66 -6.38 -20.85
C PRO A 476 -26.48 -7.10 -19.77
N SER A 477 -26.38 -6.60 -18.53
CA SER A 477 -27.13 -7.09 -17.37
C SER A 477 -26.94 -8.57 -17.06
N ASP A 478 -25.70 -9.06 -17.16
CA ASP A 478 -25.37 -10.46 -16.84
C ASP A 478 -25.58 -10.76 -15.33
N PRO A 479 -26.45 -11.72 -14.96
CA PRO A 479 -26.73 -12.07 -13.56
C PRO A 479 -25.49 -12.50 -12.77
N VAL A 480 -24.53 -13.16 -13.42
CA VAL A 480 -23.28 -13.58 -12.80
C VAL A 480 -22.40 -12.38 -12.47
N GLU A 481 -22.39 -11.34 -13.31
CA GLU A 481 -21.68 -10.10 -13.00
C GLU A 481 -22.31 -9.38 -11.81
N ALA A 482 -23.63 -9.21 -11.84
CA ALA A 482 -24.36 -8.52 -10.78
C ALA A 482 -24.18 -9.23 -9.43
N TRP A 483 -24.25 -10.57 -9.42
CA TRP A 483 -23.95 -11.39 -8.25
C TRP A 483 -22.52 -11.18 -7.75
N LEU A 484 -21.53 -11.21 -8.65
CA LEU A 484 -20.12 -11.02 -8.29
C LEU A 484 -19.87 -9.63 -7.70
N ASN A 485 -20.44 -8.59 -8.31
CA ASN A 485 -20.33 -7.20 -7.85
C ASN A 485 -21.00 -7.00 -6.48
N LYS A 486 -22.14 -7.66 -6.23
CA LYS A 486 -22.82 -7.67 -4.93
C LYS A 486 -21.98 -8.40 -3.87
N LEU A 487 -21.52 -9.62 -4.16
CA LEU A 487 -20.71 -10.42 -3.25
C LEU A 487 -19.41 -9.71 -2.85
N LEU A 488 -18.69 -9.15 -3.82
CA LEU A 488 -17.42 -8.46 -3.57
C LEU A 488 -17.57 -6.99 -3.21
N CYS A 489 -18.81 -6.49 -3.15
CA CYS A 489 -19.15 -5.09 -2.88
C CYS A 489 -18.39 -4.09 -3.78
N LEU A 490 -18.25 -4.39 -5.09
CA LEU A 490 -17.51 -3.55 -6.04
C LEU A 490 -18.31 -2.30 -6.45
N GLU A 491 -19.64 -2.37 -6.42
CA GLU A 491 -20.57 -1.27 -6.72
C GLU A 491 -20.82 -0.37 -5.49
N ALA A 492 -19.76 -0.07 -4.77
CA ALA A 492 -19.83 0.66 -3.52
C ALA A 492 -19.99 2.16 -3.81
N THR A 493 -21.24 2.61 -3.99
CA THR A 493 -21.56 4.01 -4.28
C THR A 493 -21.75 4.76 -2.97
N SER A 494 -20.78 5.61 -2.61
CA SER A 494 -20.95 6.55 -1.51
C SER A 494 -22.13 7.46 -1.84
N THR A 495 -23.17 7.43 -1.00
CA THR A 495 -24.26 8.40 -1.07
C THR A 495 -23.67 9.79 -0.79
N LYS A 496 -24.03 10.78 -1.61
CA LYS A 496 -23.68 12.17 -1.32
C LYS A 496 -24.50 12.59 -0.11
N VAL A 497 -23.83 12.86 1.01
CA VAL A 497 -24.50 13.33 2.22
C VAL A 497 -24.47 14.86 2.20
N PRO A 498 -25.62 15.54 2.18
CA PRO A 498 -25.65 17.00 2.25
C PRO A 498 -25.06 17.46 3.60
N THR A 499 -24.04 18.32 3.54
CA THR A 499 -23.26 18.77 4.71
C THR A 499 -24.12 19.48 5.77
N SER A 500 -25.25 20.07 5.36
CA SER A 500 -26.19 20.77 6.25
C SER A 500 -27.04 19.84 7.13
N ALA A 501 -27.13 18.55 6.79
CA ALA A 501 -27.95 17.57 7.52
C ALA A 501 -27.14 16.75 8.54
N CYS A 502 -25.82 16.96 8.62
CA CYS A 502 -24.95 16.14 9.46
C CYS A 502 -24.92 16.65 10.92
N PRO A 503 -24.99 15.75 11.93
CA PRO A 503 -24.90 16.12 13.34
C PRO A 503 -23.49 16.60 13.71
N HIS A 504 -23.35 17.37 14.78
CA HIS A 504 -22.02 17.78 15.27
C HIS A 504 -21.21 16.55 15.73
N PRO A 505 -19.89 16.45 15.47
CA PRO A 505 -19.10 15.26 15.84
C PRO A 505 -19.19 14.87 17.32
N SER A 506 -19.44 15.81 18.23
CA SER A 506 -19.56 15.52 19.67
C SER A 506 -20.76 14.66 20.02
N THR A 507 -21.85 14.71 19.26
CA THR A 507 -23.08 13.92 19.50
C THR A 507 -23.01 12.53 18.88
N CYS A 508 -21.91 12.22 18.18
CA CYS A 508 -21.72 10.92 17.55
C CYS A 508 -21.04 9.97 18.52
N GLU A 509 -21.49 8.72 18.50
CA GLU A 509 -20.99 7.64 19.33
C GLU A 509 -20.35 6.54 18.48
N LEU A 510 -19.40 5.84 19.07
CA LEU A 510 -18.67 4.75 18.43
C LEU A 510 -19.32 3.42 18.83
N TYR A 511 -19.64 2.58 17.86
CA TYR A 511 -20.24 1.27 18.05
C TYR A 511 -19.27 0.18 17.57
N TYR A 512 -19.30 -0.97 18.24
CA TYR A 512 -18.61 -2.18 17.80
C TYR A 512 -19.51 -2.99 16.87
N VAL A 513 -18.95 -3.50 15.76
CA VAL A 513 -19.72 -4.29 14.79
C VAL A 513 -19.47 -5.78 15.04
N ASN A 514 -20.56 -6.52 15.24
CA ASN A 514 -20.48 -7.97 15.29
C ASN A 514 -20.29 -8.54 13.88
N ARG A 515 -19.10 -9.10 13.63
CA ARG A 515 -18.71 -9.67 12.33
C ARG A 515 -19.56 -10.88 11.93
N ASP A 516 -19.97 -11.70 12.89
CA ASP A 516 -20.82 -12.87 12.60
C ASP A 516 -22.21 -12.44 12.10
N ALA A 517 -22.78 -11.39 12.68
CA ALA A 517 -24.03 -10.79 12.20
C ALA A 517 -23.84 -10.03 10.86
N LEU A 518 -22.71 -9.34 10.68
CA LEU A 518 -22.44 -8.57 9.47
C LEU A 518 -22.32 -9.47 8.23
N PHE A 519 -21.68 -10.64 8.36
CA PHE A 519 -21.44 -11.57 7.24
C PHE A 519 -22.51 -12.67 7.11
N SER A 520 -23.63 -12.59 7.84
CA SER A 520 -24.70 -13.60 7.81
C SER A 520 -25.60 -13.55 6.56
N TYR A 521 -25.31 -12.66 5.60
CA TYR A 521 -26.09 -12.44 4.37
C TYR A 521 -27.56 -12.02 4.59
N HIS A 522 -27.85 -11.28 5.66
CA HIS A 522 -29.17 -10.66 5.87
C HIS A 522 -29.31 -9.36 5.05
N PRO A 523 -30.49 -9.02 4.47
CA PRO A 523 -30.65 -7.81 3.64
C PRO A 523 -30.16 -6.51 4.30
N SER A 524 -30.46 -6.30 5.59
CA SER A 524 -29.98 -5.13 6.32
C SER A 524 -28.47 -5.17 6.57
N ALA A 525 -27.91 -6.36 6.86
CA ALA A 525 -26.48 -6.54 7.07
C ALA A 525 -25.70 -6.30 5.76
N GLU A 526 -26.22 -6.75 4.62
CA GLU A 526 -25.65 -6.48 3.30
C GLU A 526 -25.67 -4.98 2.97
N LYS A 527 -26.77 -4.26 3.24
CA LYS A 527 -26.82 -2.80 3.05
C LYS A 527 -25.77 -2.07 3.91
N MET A 528 -25.61 -2.49 5.17
CA MET A 528 -24.55 -1.97 6.05
C MET A 528 -23.16 -2.31 5.51
N LEU A 529 -22.90 -3.57 5.14
CA LEU A 529 -21.62 -4.03 4.61
C LEU A 529 -21.23 -3.28 3.33
N HIS A 530 -22.18 -3.08 2.40
CA HIS A 530 -21.97 -2.26 1.21
C HIS A 530 -21.59 -0.82 1.56
N THR A 531 -22.21 -0.23 2.59
CA THR A 531 -21.89 1.12 3.06
C THR A 531 -20.50 1.18 3.67
N LEU A 532 -20.15 0.21 4.53
CA LEU A 532 -18.83 0.08 5.16
C LEU A 532 -17.72 -0.07 4.12
N VAL A 533 -17.88 -1.02 3.19
CA VAL A 533 -16.90 -1.26 2.12
C VAL A 533 -16.82 -0.05 1.19
N SER A 534 -17.93 0.61 0.88
CA SER A 534 -17.94 1.85 0.10
C SER A 534 -17.09 2.94 0.73
N LEU A 535 -17.24 3.13 2.04
CA LEU A 535 -16.48 4.13 2.78
C LEU A 535 -14.98 3.77 2.81
N LEU A 536 -14.65 2.51 3.10
CA LEU A 536 -13.27 2.00 3.09
C LEU A 536 -12.63 2.16 1.71
N VAL A 537 -13.37 1.87 0.64
CA VAL A 537 -12.89 1.99 -0.74
C VAL A 537 -12.67 3.45 -1.13
N ALA A 538 -13.56 4.34 -0.71
CA ALA A 538 -13.46 5.77 -1.00
C ALA A 538 -12.26 6.46 -0.30
N ALA A 539 -11.89 6.00 0.90
CA ALA A 539 -10.80 6.59 1.67
C ALA A 539 -9.40 6.14 1.20
N HIS A 540 -9.28 4.92 0.68
CA HIS A 540 -7.99 4.32 0.32
C HIS A 540 -7.64 4.43 -1.16
N TYR A 541 -6.34 4.59 -1.44
CA TYR A 541 -5.79 4.69 -2.80
C TYR A 541 -5.89 3.37 -3.58
N LYS A 542 -5.67 2.23 -2.91
CA LYS A 542 -5.74 0.90 -3.49
C LYS A 542 -6.40 -0.06 -2.51
N ASN A 543 -7.45 -0.73 -2.98
CA ASN A 543 -8.14 -1.78 -2.25
C ASN A 543 -8.07 -3.08 -3.05
N GLN A 544 -8.14 -4.22 -2.38
CA GLN A 544 -8.28 -5.51 -3.04
C GLN A 544 -9.51 -6.22 -2.47
N PRO A 545 -10.24 -7.01 -3.27
CA PRO A 545 -11.34 -7.81 -2.76
C PRO A 545 -10.91 -8.82 -1.68
N ASN A 546 -9.61 -9.17 -1.65
CA ASN A 546 -9.04 -10.00 -0.59
C ASN A 546 -9.12 -9.33 0.80
N ASP A 547 -9.23 -7.99 0.86
CA ASP A 547 -9.40 -7.26 2.12
C ASP A 547 -10.72 -7.62 2.80
N LEU A 548 -11.76 -7.93 2.02
CA LEU A 548 -13.06 -8.36 2.53
C LEU A 548 -12.97 -9.71 3.24
N GLN A 549 -12.22 -10.65 2.66
CA GLN A 549 -11.95 -11.95 3.26
C GLN A 549 -11.07 -11.80 4.52
N LEU A 550 -10.10 -10.89 4.49
CA LEU A 550 -9.28 -10.58 5.66
C LEU A 550 -10.16 -10.03 6.81
N MET A 551 -11.06 -9.09 6.50
CA MET A 551 -11.99 -8.52 7.48
C MET A 551 -13.00 -9.54 8.04
N SER A 552 -13.37 -10.56 7.26
CA SER A 552 -14.35 -11.56 7.69
C SER A 552 -13.71 -12.68 8.50
N ASP A 553 -12.60 -13.24 8.04
CA ASP A 553 -12.11 -14.52 8.52
C ASP A 553 -11.06 -14.36 9.62
N ALA A 554 -10.20 -13.32 9.54
CA ALA A 554 -9.07 -13.19 10.45
C ALA A 554 -9.51 -12.80 11.88
N PRO A 555 -9.17 -13.59 12.91
CA PRO A 555 -9.74 -13.46 14.25
C PRO A 555 -9.39 -12.13 14.94
N GLY A 556 -8.15 -11.67 14.86
CA GLY A 556 -7.70 -10.43 15.51
C GLY A 556 -8.22 -9.13 14.90
N HIS A 557 -9.08 -9.18 13.88
CA HIS A 557 -9.62 -7.98 13.23
C HIS A 557 -10.91 -7.48 13.88
N HIS A 558 -11.01 -6.17 14.12
CA HIS A 558 -12.15 -5.51 14.75
C HIS A 558 -12.65 -4.36 13.88
N LEU A 559 -13.96 -4.14 13.89
CA LEU A 559 -14.62 -3.06 13.14
C LEU A 559 -15.38 -2.18 14.11
N PHE A 560 -15.04 -0.89 14.09
CA PHE A 560 -15.72 0.16 14.86
C PHE A 560 -16.31 1.18 13.91
N VAL A 561 -17.52 1.65 14.22
CA VAL A 561 -18.30 2.51 13.33
C VAL A 561 -18.84 3.69 14.12
N LEU A 562 -18.58 4.89 13.61
CA LEU A 562 -19.10 6.13 14.19
C LEU A 562 -20.45 6.44 13.55
N CYS A 563 -21.49 6.39 14.37
CA CYS A 563 -22.87 6.64 13.97
C CYS A 563 -23.36 7.96 14.58
N GLY A 564 -24.28 8.61 13.88
CA GLY A 564 -25.08 9.68 14.47
C GLY A 564 -26.01 9.16 15.57
N PRO A 565 -26.65 10.04 16.36
CA PRO A 565 -27.65 9.63 17.33
C PRO A 565 -28.76 8.84 16.60
N LEU A 566 -29.06 7.63 17.09
CA LEU A 566 -30.06 6.77 16.47
C LEU A 566 -31.43 7.45 16.58
N ALA A 567 -32.02 7.84 15.45
CA ALA A 567 -33.42 8.21 15.40
C ALA A 567 -34.26 6.94 15.64
N ASN A 568 -35.23 7.00 16.54
CA ASN A 568 -36.09 5.88 16.89
C ASN A 568 -36.87 5.37 15.65
N GLY A 569 -36.37 4.32 15.00
CA GLY A 569 -36.96 3.72 13.81
C GLY A 569 -36.03 2.68 13.21
N SER A 570 -36.59 1.63 12.61
CA SER A 570 -35.93 0.41 12.11
C SER A 570 -34.96 0.62 10.92
N ASP A 571 -34.45 1.83 10.72
CA ASP A 571 -33.52 2.14 9.63
C ASP A 571 -32.07 2.05 10.11
N ILE A 572 -31.18 1.58 9.23
CA ILE A 572 -29.75 1.44 9.52
C ILE A 572 -29.18 2.85 9.78
N PRO A 573 -28.47 3.08 10.90
CA PRO A 573 -27.92 4.39 11.20
C PRO A 573 -26.93 4.81 10.11
N GLU A 574 -26.91 6.10 9.78
CA GLU A 574 -25.92 6.65 8.86
C GLU A 574 -24.52 6.56 9.47
N ILE A 575 -23.59 6.04 8.65
CA ILE A 575 -22.21 5.78 9.04
C ILE A 575 -21.34 6.92 8.55
N TYR A 576 -20.71 7.65 9.48
CA TYR A 576 -19.85 8.80 9.15
C TYR A 576 -18.36 8.45 9.11
N CYS A 577 -17.91 7.53 9.96
CA CYS A 577 -16.52 7.08 10.04
C CYS A 577 -16.45 5.59 10.37
N VAL A 578 -15.47 4.89 9.80
CA VAL A 578 -15.18 3.48 10.08
C VAL A 578 -13.71 3.34 10.47
N ILE A 579 -13.46 2.62 11.56
CA ILE A 579 -12.12 2.21 11.99
C ILE A 579 -12.04 0.70 11.87
N HIS A 580 -11.10 0.22 11.07
CA HIS A 580 -10.72 -1.18 10.98
C HIS A 580 -9.41 -1.37 11.74
N ALA A 581 -9.45 -2.12 12.83
CA ALA A 581 -8.32 -2.37 13.72
C ALA A 581 -7.95 -3.86 13.72
N CYS A 582 -6.72 -4.18 14.09
CA CYS A 582 -6.18 -5.53 14.17
C CYS A 582 -5.35 -5.64 15.44
N GLU A 583 -5.63 -6.61 16.29
CA GLU A 583 -4.78 -6.99 17.40
C GLU A 583 -3.48 -7.62 16.87
N GLU A 584 -2.35 -7.21 17.43
CA GLU A 584 -1.01 -7.70 17.13
C GLU A 584 -0.22 -7.85 18.43
N GLY A 585 0.75 -8.77 18.46
CA GLY A 585 1.66 -8.90 19.60
C GLY A 585 1.39 -10.11 20.48
N ASN A 586 1.80 -10.04 21.76
CA ASN A 586 1.85 -11.20 22.67
C ASN A 586 2.65 -12.39 22.10
N ILE A 587 3.76 -12.11 21.40
CA ILE A 587 4.57 -13.14 20.75
C ILE A 587 5.62 -13.67 21.72
N ALA A 588 5.75 -15.00 21.81
CA ALA A 588 6.83 -15.61 22.59
C ALA A 588 8.21 -15.27 21.99
N SER A 589 9.17 -14.87 22.83
CA SER A 589 10.52 -14.49 22.38
C SER A 589 11.25 -15.60 21.61
N SER A 590 11.03 -16.86 21.97
CA SER A 590 11.59 -18.02 21.24
C SER A 590 11.07 -18.11 19.80
N THR A 591 9.76 -17.87 19.61
CA THR A 591 9.12 -17.82 18.28
C THR A 591 9.68 -16.66 17.46
N MET A 592 9.83 -15.48 18.07
CA MET A 592 10.42 -14.31 17.40
C MET A 592 11.85 -14.58 16.95
N GLN A 593 12.72 -15.07 17.84
CA GLN A 593 14.11 -15.38 17.50
C GLN A 593 14.23 -16.43 16.39
N SER A 594 13.42 -17.49 16.43
CA SER A 594 13.36 -18.49 15.35
C SER A 594 12.95 -17.88 14.00
N ASN A 595 11.93 -17.02 14.01
CA ASN A 595 11.43 -16.40 12.78
C ASN A 595 12.42 -15.36 12.23
N MET A 596 13.03 -14.55 13.10
CA MET A 596 14.08 -13.61 12.75
C MET A 596 15.33 -14.31 12.19
N ALA A 597 15.77 -15.41 12.80
CA ALA A 597 16.89 -16.22 12.30
C ALA A 597 16.61 -16.81 10.91
N LYS A 598 15.35 -17.13 10.62
CA LYS A 598 14.89 -17.61 9.31
C LYS A 598 14.59 -16.47 8.32
N GLY A 599 14.63 -15.21 8.76
CA GLY A 599 14.21 -14.05 7.97
C GLY A 599 12.72 -14.09 7.59
N LEU A 600 11.91 -14.90 8.27
CA LEU A 600 10.48 -15.04 8.01
C LEU A 600 9.72 -13.96 8.76
N ARG A 601 8.84 -13.25 8.05
CA ARG A 601 7.86 -12.33 8.64
C ARG A 601 6.47 -12.94 8.50
N PRO A 602 5.92 -13.53 9.57
CA PRO A 602 4.55 -14.02 9.57
C PRO A 602 3.58 -12.91 9.15
N SER A 603 2.54 -13.30 8.42
CA SER A 603 1.44 -12.41 8.09
C SER A 603 0.55 -12.24 9.32
N GLY A 604 0.16 -11.01 9.65
CA GLY A 604 -0.59 -10.70 10.88
C GLY A 604 0.12 -9.61 11.68
N ASP A 605 1.23 -9.95 12.34
CA ASP A 605 1.95 -9.12 13.32
C ASP A 605 2.99 -8.16 12.71
N MET A 606 2.56 -7.22 11.88
CA MET A 606 3.52 -6.41 11.11
C MET A 606 4.34 -5.47 12.01
N ILE A 607 3.72 -4.80 12.99
CA ILE A 607 4.41 -3.80 13.83
C ILE A 607 5.44 -4.49 14.74
N PRO A 608 5.11 -5.56 15.49
CA PRO A 608 6.07 -6.28 16.33
C PRO A 608 7.32 -6.73 15.58
N TYR A 609 7.17 -7.39 14.44
CA TYR A 609 8.31 -7.87 13.65
C TYR A 609 9.12 -6.72 13.03
N THR A 610 8.48 -5.63 12.60
CA THR A 610 9.21 -4.50 12.01
C THR A 610 10.01 -3.74 13.06
N MET A 611 9.41 -3.50 14.23
CA MET A 611 10.06 -2.82 15.35
C MET A 611 11.20 -3.66 15.92
N ALA A 612 10.98 -4.95 16.18
CA ALA A 612 12.01 -5.85 16.67
C ALA A 612 13.19 -5.98 15.68
N GLN A 613 12.92 -6.00 14.37
CA GLN A 613 14.01 -6.01 13.38
C GLN A 613 14.76 -4.68 13.30
N TYR A 614 14.07 -3.56 13.45
CA TYR A 614 14.69 -2.24 13.32
C TYR A 614 15.53 -1.87 14.55
N PHE A 615 15.01 -2.13 15.75
CA PHE A 615 15.68 -1.84 17.03
C PHE A 615 16.55 -3.00 17.53
N LEU A 616 16.44 -4.18 16.93
CA LEU A 616 17.11 -5.41 17.36
C LEU A 616 16.76 -5.79 18.80
N GLU A 617 15.52 -5.52 19.21
CA GLU A 617 15.02 -5.77 20.55
C GLU A 617 13.80 -6.69 20.53
N ASP A 618 13.84 -7.76 21.32
CA ASP A 618 12.73 -8.72 21.44
C ASP A 618 11.62 -8.22 22.38
N GLY A 619 11.90 -7.21 23.22
CA GLY A 619 10.98 -6.70 24.24
C GLY A 619 9.68 -6.18 23.65
N PHE A 620 9.76 -5.41 22.55
CA PHE A 620 8.60 -4.81 21.90
C PHE A 620 7.59 -5.86 21.39
N GLY A 621 8.04 -7.05 20.97
CA GLY A 621 7.12 -8.06 20.45
C GLY A 621 6.33 -8.85 21.50
N LYS A 622 6.70 -8.72 22.78
CA LYS A 622 5.90 -9.24 23.90
C LYS A 622 4.69 -8.37 24.20
N LEU A 623 4.75 -7.09 23.85
CA LEU A 623 3.66 -6.14 24.10
C LEU A 623 2.43 -6.52 23.28
N GLY A 624 1.25 -6.39 23.89
CA GLY A 624 -0.03 -6.51 23.20
C GLY A 624 -0.41 -5.15 22.62
N GLY A 625 -0.70 -5.08 21.33
CA GLY A 625 -1.03 -3.83 20.67
C GLY A 625 -2.18 -3.94 19.69
N LEU A 626 -2.80 -2.79 19.42
CA LEU A 626 -3.84 -2.68 18.40
C LEU A 626 -3.33 -1.84 17.23
N ARG A 627 -3.20 -2.45 16.07
CA ARG A 627 -2.92 -1.76 14.82
C ARG A 627 -4.22 -1.26 14.19
N VAL A 628 -4.39 0.05 14.08
CA VAL A 628 -5.40 0.64 13.19
C VAL A 628 -4.94 0.42 11.74
N VAL A 629 -5.58 -0.54 11.07
CA VAL A 629 -5.28 -0.93 9.68
C VAL A 629 -5.82 0.12 8.71
N ARG A 630 -7.06 0.57 8.92
CA ARG A 630 -7.72 1.58 8.09
C ARG A 630 -8.59 2.50 8.95
N ILE A 631 -8.59 3.78 8.59
CA ILE A 631 -9.57 4.76 9.04
C ILE A 631 -10.18 5.40 7.81
N ALA A 632 -11.51 5.38 7.73
CA ALA A 632 -12.24 5.87 6.58
C ALA A 632 -13.34 6.83 7.00
N THR A 633 -13.23 8.08 6.57
CA THR A 633 -14.27 9.10 6.70
C THR A 633 -14.83 9.42 5.33
N ASN A 634 -16.09 9.85 5.27
CA ASN A 634 -16.71 10.21 4.00
C ASN A 634 -15.89 11.35 3.34
N PRO A 635 -15.47 11.22 2.06
CA PRO A 635 -14.71 12.26 1.37
C PRO A 635 -15.33 13.65 1.43
N ASP A 636 -16.66 13.73 1.40
CA ASP A 636 -17.41 15.00 1.45
C ASP A 636 -17.40 15.64 2.85
N LEU A 637 -17.10 14.86 3.90
CA LEU A 637 -17.07 15.29 5.31
C LEU A 637 -15.64 15.38 5.87
N GLN A 638 -14.63 15.34 5.00
CA GLN A 638 -13.24 15.53 5.42
C GLN A 638 -13.06 16.93 6.02
N ARG A 639 -12.19 17.03 7.04
CA ARG A 639 -11.90 18.24 7.82
C ARG A 639 -12.98 18.67 8.82
N SER A 640 -14.10 17.96 8.91
CA SER A 640 -15.13 18.22 9.94
C SER A 640 -14.86 17.57 11.30
N GLY A 641 -13.77 16.79 11.46
CA GLY A 641 -13.33 16.26 12.76
C GLY A 641 -13.88 14.89 13.18
N TYR A 642 -14.72 14.22 12.36
CA TYR A 642 -15.26 12.89 12.68
C TYR A 642 -14.19 11.81 12.93
N GLY A 643 -13.12 11.81 12.13
CA GLY A 643 -12.01 10.87 12.32
C GLY A 643 -11.29 11.08 13.66
N SER A 644 -11.08 12.33 14.06
CA SER A 644 -10.46 12.67 15.35
C SER A 644 -11.35 12.26 16.52
N ARG A 645 -12.67 12.46 16.41
CA ARG A 645 -13.63 12.01 17.43
C ARG A 645 -13.62 10.49 17.59
N ALA A 646 -13.67 9.76 16.47
CA ALA A 646 -13.66 8.30 16.48
C ALA A 646 -12.38 7.74 17.14
N LEU A 647 -11.22 8.36 16.88
CA LEU A 647 -9.96 7.99 17.55
C LEU A 647 -9.93 8.36 19.04
N SER A 648 -10.49 9.50 19.44
CA SER A 648 -10.58 9.87 20.87
C SER A 648 -11.39 8.83 21.64
N LEU A 649 -12.56 8.47 21.13
CA LEU A 649 -13.44 7.46 21.73
C LEU A 649 -12.77 6.08 21.79
N LEU A 650 -12.06 5.68 20.73
CA LEU A 650 -11.30 4.43 20.72
C LEU A 650 -10.20 4.42 21.80
N LYS A 651 -9.48 5.52 21.97
CA LYS A 651 -8.44 5.65 23.00
C LYS A 651 -9.03 5.64 24.41
N GLU A 652 -10.15 6.34 24.62
CA GLU A 652 -10.87 6.35 25.89
C GLU A 652 -11.39 4.96 26.26
N TYR A 653 -11.88 4.19 25.28
CA TYR A 653 -12.33 2.80 25.44
C TYR A 653 -11.19 1.90 25.94
N TYR A 654 -10.05 1.87 25.26
CA TYR A 654 -8.92 1.01 25.64
C TYR A 654 -8.12 1.50 26.86
N LYS A 655 -8.25 2.77 27.25
CA LYS A 655 -7.75 3.27 28.54
C LYS A 655 -8.63 2.90 29.73
N GLY A 656 -9.81 2.32 29.49
CA GLY A 656 -10.77 1.97 30.54
C GLY A 656 -11.54 3.16 31.12
N ASN A 657 -11.59 4.29 30.41
CA ASN A 657 -12.34 5.48 30.87
C ASN A 657 -13.86 5.35 30.68
N ILE A 658 -14.32 4.38 29.88
CA ILE A 658 -15.74 4.08 29.66
C ILE A 658 -16.13 2.96 30.63
N ALA A 659 -17.05 3.25 31.55
CA ALA A 659 -17.56 2.27 32.49
C ALA A 659 -18.31 1.15 31.74
N ILE A 660 -17.99 -0.10 32.05
CA ILE A 660 -18.65 -1.28 31.49
C ILE A 660 -19.86 -1.61 32.37
N ASP A 661 -21.04 -1.72 31.79
CA ASP A 661 -22.22 -2.21 32.50
C ASP A 661 -22.09 -3.72 32.73
N SER A 662 -21.70 -4.11 33.94
CA SER A 662 -21.43 -5.51 34.31
C SER A 662 -22.67 -6.43 34.32
N THR A 663 -23.86 -5.91 33.99
CA THR A 663 -25.13 -6.65 34.02
C THR A 663 -25.49 -7.34 32.70
N ALA A 664 -24.85 -7.01 31.58
CA ALA A 664 -25.21 -7.56 30.26
C ALA A 664 -24.55 -8.92 29.91
N ASN A 665 -23.47 -9.30 30.61
CA ASN A 665 -22.62 -10.44 30.19
C ASN A 665 -23.14 -11.83 30.60
N ALA A 666 -24.21 -11.95 31.39
CA ALA A 666 -24.66 -13.25 31.90
C ALA A 666 -25.51 -14.04 30.89
N GLU A 667 -26.15 -13.39 29.90
CA GLU A 667 -27.04 -14.07 28.96
C GLU A 667 -26.37 -14.42 27.62
N ASP A 668 -25.37 -13.65 27.16
CA ASP A 668 -24.71 -13.90 25.86
C ASP A 668 -23.56 -14.92 25.90
N ALA A 669 -22.89 -15.09 27.06
CA ALA A 669 -21.80 -16.07 27.20
C ALA A 669 -22.29 -17.52 27.15
N ALA A 670 -23.57 -17.78 27.43
CA ALA A 670 -24.18 -19.10 27.33
C ALA A 670 -24.58 -19.50 25.89
N VAL A 671 -24.53 -18.58 24.93
CA VAL A 671 -25.02 -18.78 23.55
C VAL A 671 -23.88 -19.10 22.57
N ALA A 672 -22.61 -19.00 22.99
CA ALA A 672 -21.43 -19.22 22.15
C ALA A 672 -20.86 -20.65 22.17
N ALA A 673 -21.62 -21.65 22.64
CA ALA A 673 -21.31 -23.05 22.36
C ALA A 673 -22.07 -23.47 21.08
N PRO A 674 -21.39 -23.98 20.03
CA PRO A 674 -22.11 -24.56 18.91
C PRO A 674 -22.81 -25.81 19.42
N SER A 675 -24.13 -25.75 19.58
CA SER A 675 -24.95 -26.94 19.81
C SER A 675 -24.81 -27.85 18.59
N ARG A 676 -23.89 -28.80 18.68
CA ARG A 676 -23.83 -29.99 17.83
C ARG A 676 -25.05 -30.86 18.14
N SER A 677 -26.21 -30.47 17.64
CA SER A 677 -27.41 -31.30 17.74
C SER A 677 -28.37 -30.98 16.60
N ALA A 678 -28.30 -31.79 15.55
CA ALA A 678 -29.42 -32.44 14.86
C ALA A 678 -29.05 -32.69 13.39
N GLU A 679 -28.73 -33.94 13.11
CA GLU A 679 -28.77 -34.55 11.79
C GLU A 679 -30.18 -34.37 11.22
N VAL A 680 -30.35 -33.45 10.27
CA VAL A 680 -31.49 -33.43 9.35
C VAL A 680 -31.00 -33.03 7.96
N GLU A 681 -31.27 -33.91 7.01
CA GLU A 681 -31.10 -33.70 5.57
C GLU A 681 -31.93 -32.51 5.09
N GLY A 682 -31.37 -31.70 4.17
CA GLY A 682 -32.14 -30.77 3.35
C GLY A 682 -32.38 -29.39 3.95
N ASP A 683 -31.45 -28.47 3.65
CA ASP A 683 -31.64 -27.04 3.36
C ASP A 683 -30.55 -26.16 4.01
N VAL A 684 -29.93 -25.34 3.17
CA VAL A 684 -29.02 -24.26 3.56
C VAL A 684 -29.89 -23.08 3.95
N ALA A 685 -30.04 -22.81 5.25
CA ALA A 685 -30.87 -21.74 5.79
C ALA A 685 -30.02 -20.75 6.61
N PRO A 686 -30.42 -19.45 6.66
CA PRO A 686 -29.82 -18.48 7.57
C PRO A 686 -29.90 -18.95 9.03
N ARG A 687 -28.94 -18.52 9.86
CA ARG A 687 -28.92 -18.86 11.29
C ARG A 687 -30.20 -18.38 11.99
N ALA A 688 -30.79 -19.24 12.83
CA ALA A 688 -32.09 -18.99 13.47
C ALA A 688 -32.07 -17.89 14.56
N LYS A 689 -30.91 -17.62 15.17
CA LYS A 689 -30.69 -16.49 16.08
C LYS A 689 -29.44 -15.74 15.62
N ILE A 690 -29.60 -14.48 15.24
CA ILE A 690 -28.49 -13.60 14.83
C ILE A 690 -28.23 -12.64 15.99
N PRO A 691 -26.98 -12.52 16.49
CA PRO A 691 -26.66 -11.54 17.52
C PRO A 691 -26.88 -10.12 17.01
N ALA A 692 -26.96 -9.14 17.91
CA ALA A 692 -27.11 -7.74 17.52
C ALA A 692 -25.96 -7.31 16.58
N LEU A 693 -26.32 -6.58 15.51
CA LEU A 693 -25.36 -6.14 14.49
C LEU A 693 -24.38 -5.09 15.04
N LEU A 694 -24.90 -4.19 15.88
CA LEU A 694 -24.14 -3.15 16.56
C LEU A 694 -24.22 -3.39 18.07
N THR A 695 -23.07 -3.38 18.72
CA THR A 695 -22.95 -3.43 20.18
C THR A 695 -22.35 -2.11 20.64
N PRO A 696 -22.99 -1.37 21.56
CA PRO A 696 -22.40 -0.17 22.11
C PRO A 696 -21.16 -0.51 22.95
N LEU A 697 -20.22 0.44 23.04
CA LEU A 697 -18.91 0.17 23.68
C LEU A 697 -18.99 -0.09 25.19
N HIS A 698 -20.03 0.41 25.87
CA HIS A 698 -20.22 0.19 27.31
C HIS A 698 -20.66 -1.25 27.64
N GLU A 699 -21.15 -2.02 26.67
CA GLU A 699 -21.55 -3.41 26.87
C GLU A 699 -20.38 -4.40 26.65
N ARG A 700 -19.33 -4.00 25.91
CA ARG A 700 -18.22 -4.89 25.53
C ARG A 700 -16.96 -4.66 26.39
N PRO A 701 -16.43 -5.66 27.10
CA PRO A 701 -15.13 -5.54 27.76
C PRO A 701 -14.00 -5.37 26.75
N PHE A 702 -13.03 -4.51 27.07
CA PHE A 702 -11.85 -4.28 26.22
C PHE A 702 -10.72 -5.25 26.56
N GLU A 703 -9.93 -5.59 25.55
CA GLU A 703 -8.71 -6.37 25.70
C GLU A 703 -7.57 -5.51 26.29
N PRO A 704 -6.68 -6.05 27.15
CA PRO A 704 -5.54 -5.30 27.67
C PRO A 704 -4.55 -5.00 26.53
N LEU A 705 -4.26 -3.71 26.32
CA LEU A 705 -3.37 -3.23 25.26
C LEU A 705 -2.33 -2.27 25.81
N ASP A 706 -1.07 -2.48 25.45
CA ASP A 706 0.05 -1.62 25.80
C ASP A 706 0.20 -0.44 24.82
N TYR A 707 -0.19 -0.63 23.55
CA TYR A 707 -0.01 0.37 22.50
C TYR A 707 -1.09 0.34 21.40
N ILE A 708 -1.30 1.50 20.76
CA ILE A 708 -2.07 1.60 19.52
C ILE A 708 -1.14 2.04 18.40
N GLY A 709 -1.01 1.23 17.36
CA GLY A 709 -0.13 1.48 16.22
C GLY A 709 -0.88 1.80 14.93
N VAL A 710 -0.24 2.51 14.02
CA VAL A 710 -0.74 2.77 12.65
C VAL A 710 0.38 2.55 11.65
N SER A 711 0.02 2.13 10.43
CA SER A 711 0.96 2.02 9.31
C SER A 711 0.35 2.57 8.04
N PHE A 712 1.00 3.55 7.41
CA PHE A 712 0.48 4.22 6.22
C PHE A 712 1.59 4.79 5.34
N GLY A 713 1.26 5.25 4.13
CA GLY A 713 2.19 5.98 3.25
C GLY A 713 2.40 7.41 3.74
N ALA A 714 3.65 7.81 3.99
CA ALA A 714 3.99 9.07 4.62
C ALA A 714 3.63 10.27 3.72
N THR A 715 2.50 10.92 4.04
CA THR A 715 2.05 12.17 3.44
C THR A 715 1.88 13.23 4.52
N ASN A 716 2.03 14.51 4.16
CA ASN A 716 1.94 15.60 5.13
C ASN A 716 0.54 15.67 5.79
N GLU A 717 -0.53 15.44 5.02
CA GLU A 717 -1.90 15.47 5.54
C GLU A 717 -2.16 14.38 6.59
N LEU A 718 -1.79 13.13 6.28
CA LEU A 718 -1.98 12.01 7.21
C LEU A 718 -1.04 12.11 8.41
N PHE A 719 0.22 12.50 8.20
CA PHE A 719 1.17 12.69 9.30
C PHE A 719 0.65 13.72 10.32
N ASN A 720 0.18 14.87 9.85
CA ASN A 720 -0.38 15.89 10.74
C ASN A 720 -1.66 15.44 11.44
N PHE A 721 -2.49 14.61 10.80
CA PHE A 721 -3.66 14.01 11.43
C PHE A 721 -3.27 13.12 12.61
N TRP A 722 -2.31 12.21 12.41
CA TRP A 722 -1.85 11.29 13.46
C TRP A 722 -1.04 12.00 14.56
N LYS A 723 -0.21 12.98 14.20
CA LYS A 723 0.52 13.81 15.16
C LYS A 723 -0.44 14.57 16.08
N LYS A 724 -1.51 15.17 15.53
CA LYS A 724 -2.57 15.83 16.33
C LYS A 724 -3.33 14.86 17.23
N ALA A 725 -3.46 13.60 16.82
CA ALA A 725 -4.03 12.55 17.65
C ALA A 725 -3.05 12.04 18.74
N GLY A 726 -1.81 12.54 18.80
CA GLY A 726 -0.81 12.14 19.79
C GLY A 726 -0.07 10.84 19.46
N PHE A 727 -0.02 10.44 18.20
CA PHE A 727 0.82 9.34 17.75
C PHE A 727 2.23 9.84 17.44
N GLU A 728 3.22 8.98 17.69
CA GLU A 728 4.63 9.29 17.52
C GLU A 728 5.27 8.40 16.47
N MET A 729 6.12 8.97 15.63
CA MET A 729 6.75 8.24 14.55
C MET A 729 7.92 7.41 15.06
N MET A 730 7.89 6.10 14.80
CA MET A 730 8.93 5.17 15.26
C MET A 730 9.74 4.54 14.12
N TYR A 731 9.16 4.49 12.92
CA TYR A 731 9.82 3.87 11.77
C TYR A 731 9.36 4.50 10.45
N LEU A 732 10.31 4.64 9.52
CA LEU A 732 10.09 5.07 8.14
C LEU A 732 10.92 4.19 7.20
N ARG A 733 10.25 3.55 6.24
CA ARG A 733 10.89 2.68 5.26
C ARG A 733 11.68 3.49 4.23
N GLN A 734 12.95 3.15 4.02
CA GLN A 734 13.83 3.82 3.06
C GLN A 734 13.40 3.64 1.60
N VAL A 735 12.96 2.45 1.22
CA VAL A 735 12.50 2.16 -0.14
C VAL A 735 11.02 2.57 -0.24
N PRO A 736 10.65 3.49 -1.16
CA PRO A 736 9.25 3.85 -1.38
C PRO A 736 8.49 2.65 -1.96
N ASN A 737 7.19 2.61 -1.72
CA ASN A 737 6.35 1.57 -2.28
C ASN A 737 6.12 1.84 -3.78
N ASP A 738 6.33 0.84 -4.64
CA ASP A 738 6.17 0.99 -6.10
C ASP A 738 4.75 1.42 -6.50
N THR A 739 3.73 1.03 -5.72
CA THR A 739 2.34 1.33 -6.07
C THR A 739 1.91 2.74 -5.72
N THR A 740 2.41 3.32 -4.63
CA THR A 740 2.01 4.67 -4.19
C THR A 740 3.09 5.71 -4.41
N GLY A 741 4.35 5.30 -4.63
CA GLY A 741 5.51 6.18 -4.67
C GLY A 741 5.87 6.79 -3.32
N GLU A 742 5.24 6.34 -2.23
CA GLU A 742 5.38 6.90 -0.89
C GLU A 742 6.15 5.96 0.03
N HIS A 743 6.88 6.51 0.99
CA HIS A 743 7.57 5.75 2.04
C HIS A 743 6.56 5.28 3.09
N SER A 744 6.53 3.99 3.41
CA SER A 744 5.67 3.48 4.48
C SER A 744 6.23 3.88 5.85
N CYS A 745 5.38 4.43 6.71
CA CYS A 745 5.73 4.77 8.09
C CYS A 745 4.91 3.98 9.10
N ILE A 746 5.47 3.82 10.30
CA ILE A 746 4.78 3.30 11.48
C ILE A 746 4.79 4.40 12.54
N MET A 747 3.61 4.72 13.06
CA MET A 747 3.47 5.58 14.23
C MET A 747 2.77 4.81 15.35
N VAL A 748 3.19 5.05 16.60
CA VAL A 748 2.69 4.35 17.78
C VAL A 748 2.23 5.38 18.82
N HIS A 749 1.12 5.08 19.48
CA HIS A 749 0.66 5.78 20.67
C HIS A 749 0.82 4.83 21.87
N PRO A 750 1.76 5.10 22.77
CA PRO A 750 1.90 4.32 24.00
C PRO A 750 0.69 4.56 24.93
N ILE A 751 0.20 3.49 25.56
CA ILE A 751 -0.81 3.56 26.62
C ILE A 751 -0.10 3.43 27.97
N ASP A 752 0.59 2.29 28.19
CA ASP A 752 1.17 1.91 29.48
C ASP A 752 2.70 1.71 29.48
N TYR A 753 3.40 2.13 28.41
CA TYR A 753 4.86 1.98 28.30
C TYR A 753 5.58 3.28 27.88
N ASP A 754 6.85 3.41 28.28
CA ASP A 754 7.69 4.54 27.89
C ASP A 754 8.37 4.28 26.53
N ALA A 755 8.09 5.14 25.55
CA ALA A 755 8.61 5.04 24.19
C ALA A 755 9.73 6.07 23.88
N THR A 756 10.21 6.81 24.90
CA THR A 756 11.15 7.93 24.71
C THR A 756 12.50 7.52 24.10
N GLU A 757 13.06 6.38 24.50
CA GLU A 757 14.34 5.87 23.96
C GLU A 757 14.22 5.48 22.49
N LEU A 758 13.17 4.73 22.13
CA LEU A 758 12.87 4.33 20.75
C LEU A 758 12.69 5.55 19.85
N ARG A 759 12.00 6.60 20.34
CA ARG A 759 11.81 7.86 19.63
C ARG A 759 13.15 8.56 19.38
N ARG A 760 14.02 8.61 20.39
CA ARG A 760 15.35 9.23 20.30
C ARG A 760 16.22 8.54 19.26
N GLU A 761 16.22 7.21 19.26
CA GLU A 761 16.99 6.42 18.30
C GLU A 761 16.44 6.57 16.87
N PHE A 762 15.12 6.52 16.69
CA PHE A 762 14.50 6.79 15.40
C PHE A 762 14.94 8.15 14.84
N ARG A 763 14.88 9.19 15.67
CA ARG A 763 15.25 10.55 15.26
C ARG A 763 16.72 10.65 14.85
N HIS A 764 17.62 10.06 15.63
CA HIS A 764 19.05 10.03 15.31
C HIS A 764 19.31 9.38 13.93
N ARG A 765 18.65 8.24 13.65
CA ARG A 765 18.75 7.54 12.36
C ARG A 765 18.08 8.34 11.23
N PHE A 766 16.93 8.94 11.47
CA PHE A 766 16.19 9.74 10.48
C PHE A 766 17.01 10.94 10.00
N LEU A 767 17.60 11.71 10.91
CA LEU A 767 18.43 12.87 10.56
C LEU A 767 19.65 12.50 9.71
N ALA A 768 20.25 11.33 9.95
CA ALA A 768 21.34 10.83 9.11
C ALA A 768 20.87 10.43 7.71
N LEU A 769 19.69 9.80 7.61
CA LEU A 769 19.12 9.30 6.35
C LEU A 769 18.52 10.39 5.45
N LEU A 770 18.27 11.60 5.97
CA LEU A 770 17.78 12.75 5.18
C LEU A 770 18.70 13.11 4.02
N SER A 771 20.01 12.90 4.16
CA SER A 771 21.01 13.16 3.11
C SER A 771 21.06 12.08 2.02
N GLN A 772 20.51 10.90 2.30
CA GLN A 772 20.59 9.70 1.45
C GLN A 772 19.20 9.34 0.89
N SER A 773 18.58 8.28 1.41
CA SER A 773 17.32 7.73 0.92
C SER A 773 16.14 8.69 1.04
N PHE A 774 16.19 9.65 1.97
CA PHE A 774 15.12 10.63 2.18
C PHE A 774 15.44 12.02 1.60
N ARG A 775 16.41 12.10 0.68
CA ARG A 775 16.76 13.34 -0.02
C ARG A 775 15.56 13.94 -0.74
N ASP A 776 14.80 13.10 -1.45
CA ASP A 776 13.66 13.55 -2.26
C ASP A 776 12.34 13.66 -1.46
N LEU A 777 12.37 13.41 -0.15
CA LEU A 777 11.20 13.55 0.71
C LEU A 777 10.71 15.01 0.70
N PRO A 778 9.37 15.27 0.67
CA PRO A 778 8.84 16.62 0.76
C PRO A 778 9.38 17.37 1.97
N ILE A 779 9.75 18.63 1.78
CA ILE A 779 10.42 19.45 2.81
C ILE A 779 9.49 19.65 4.01
N ASP A 780 8.20 19.93 3.76
CA ASP A 780 7.20 20.12 4.81
C ASP A 780 7.03 18.88 5.69
N LEU A 781 7.00 17.69 5.07
CA LEU A 781 6.92 16.42 5.80
C LEU A 781 8.19 16.17 6.62
N SER A 782 9.35 16.40 6.00
CA SER A 782 10.65 16.21 6.67
C SER A 782 10.79 17.12 7.89
N LEU A 783 10.32 18.37 7.77
CA LEU A 783 10.30 19.33 8.85
C LEU A 783 9.29 18.94 9.94
N ALA A 784 8.10 18.50 9.57
CA ALA A 784 7.08 18.07 10.51
C ALA A 784 7.52 16.87 11.37
N ILE A 785 8.33 15.96 10.79
CA ILE A 785 8.97 14.81 11.47
C ILE A 785 10.17 15.27 12.31
N ALA A 786 11.03 16.15 11.78
CA ALA A 786 12.22 16.59 12.50
C ALA A 786 11.90 17.50 13.70
N MET A 787 10.83 18.30 13.59
CA MET A 787 10.31 19.21 14.61
C MET A 787 9.05 18.62 15.26
N ASP A 788 9.23 17.54 16.03
CA ASP A 788 8.16 16.94 16.84
C ASP A 788 7.66 17.88 17.93
N LEU A 789 8.51 18.78 18.41
CA LEU A 789 8.16 19.77 19.42
C LEU A 789 7.73 21.07 18.74
N ASP A 790 6.58 21.61 19.14
CA ASP A 790 6.16 22.97 18.78
C ASP A 790 6.98 24.02 19.54
N ALA A 791 8.29 24.06 19.30
CA ALA A 791 9.24 24.95 19.96
C ALA A 791 8.94 26.44 19.73
N HIS A 792 8.13 26.77 18.72
CA HIS A 792 7.62 28.13 18.49
C HIS A 792 6.60 28.57 19.54
N ILE A 793 5.98 27.65 20.29
CA ILE A 793 5.04 27.94 21.36
C ILE A 793 5.81 27.91 22.69
N PRO A 794 6.02 29.07 23.35
CA PRO A 794 6.82 29.14 24.58
C PRO A 794 6.32 28.22 25.70
N GLN A 795 5.00 28.03 25.81
CA GLN A 795 4.39 27.12 26.79
C GLN A 795 4.72 25.64 26.53
N SER A 796 4.82 25.23 25.26
CA SER A 796 5.19 23.86 24.89
C SER A 796 6.66 23.60 25.21
N LEU A 797 7.53 24.56 24.87
CA LEU A 797 8.95 24.51 25.20
C LEU A 797 9.19 24.48 26.71
N ALA A 798 8.43 25.26 27.49
CA ALA A 798 8.51 25.27 28.95
C ALA A 798 8.12 23.91 29.55
N LYS A 799 7.02 23.30 29.10
CA LYS A 799 6.59 21.96 29.54
C LYS A 799 7.61 20.86 29.21
N ALA A 800 8.30 21.00 28.09
CA ALA A 800 9.32 20.05 27.66
C ALA A 800 10.71 20.29 28.29
N THR A 801 10.88 21.38 29.03
CA THR A 801 12.15 21.67 29.71
C THR A 801 12.13 21.06 31.11
N THR A 802 13.12 20.24 31.41
CA THR A 802 13.33 19.69 32.75
C THR A 802 14.78 19.91 33.13
N THR A 803 15.07 20.16 34.40
CA THR A 803 16.44 20.18 34.92
C THR A 803 16.80 18.79 35.41
N ASP A 804 17.92 18.25 34.94
CA ASP A 804 18.44 16.98 35.46
C ASP A 804 18.88 17.16 36.93
N PRO A 805 18.29 16.43 37.89
CA PRO A 805 18.67 16.54 39.30
C PRO A 805 20.10 16.07 39.59
N ALA A 806 20.73 15.27 38.71
CA ALA A 806 22.08 14.74 38.94
C ALA A 806 23.20 15.66 38.43
N THR A 807 23.01 16.34 37.29
CA THR A 807 24.04 17.18 36.65
C THR A 807 23.74 18.69 36.69
N GLY A 808 22.53 19.09 37.09
CA GLY A 808 22.09 20.49 37.03
C GLY A 808 21.89 21.03 35.61
N SER A 809 22.06 20.19 34.59
CA SER A 809 21.94 20.59 33.18
C SER A 809 20.48 20.69 32.75
N THR A 810 20.19 21.66 31.88
CA THR A 810 18.86 21.79 31.29
C THR A 810 18.68 20.75 30.18
N LEU A 811 17.62 19.95 30.32
CA LEU A 811 17.15 18.98 29.34
C LEU A 811 15.95 19.58 28.60
N VAL A 812 15.94 19.45 27.28
CA VAL A 812 14.75 19.71 26.46
C VAL A 812 14.32 18.38 25.84
N ASP A 813 13.15 17.89 26.22
CA ASP A 813 12.63 16.58 25.78
C ASP A 813 13.61 15.42 26.07
N GLY A 814 14.25 15.46 27.25
CA GLY A 814 15.22 14.46 27.69
C GLY A 814 16.60 14.55 27.02
N VAL A 815 16.87 15.60 26.22
CA VAL A 815 18.17 15.83 25.56
C VAL A 815 18.92 16.97 26.26
N PRO A 816 20.17 16.77 26.69
CA PRO A 816 21.00 17.84 27.26
C PRO A 816 21.30 18.91 26.21
N GLN A 817 21.18 20.17 26.62
CA GLN A 817 21.53 21.30 25.76
C GLN A 817 23.06 21.39 25.54
N SER A 818 23.47 21.95 24.40
CA SER A 818 24.89 21.98 24.02
C SER A 818 25.71 22.85 24.96
N SER A 819 26.75 22.24 25.53
CA SER A 819 27.81 22.94 26.25
C SER A 819 28.88 23.47 25.28
N PHE A 820 29.79 24.30 25.78
CA PHE A 820 30.94 24.73 24.99
C PHE A 820 31.86 23.55 24.61
N GLN A 821 31.92 22.50 25.43
CA GLN A 821 32.71 21.30 25.12
C GLN A 821 32.17 20.58 23.89
N ASP A 822 30.85 20.45 23.77
CA ASP A 822 30.20 19.83 22.60
C ASP A 822 30.50 20.60 21.30
N LEU A 823 30.69 21.92 21.38
CA LEU A 823 31.06 22.74 20.22
C LEU A 823 32.51 22.50 19.79
N VAL A 824 33.43 22.36 20.74
CA VAL A 824 34.86 22.10 20.47
C VAL A 824 35.05 20.70 19.86
N ASP A 825 34.24 19.73 20.28
CA ASP A 825 34.30 18.37 19.75
C ASP A 825 33.79 18.28 18.29
N GLN A 826 32.88 19.18 17.88
CA GLN A 826 32.27 19.17 16.54
C GLN A 826 32.93 20.15 15.54
N PHE A 827 33.48 21.26 16.03
CA PHE A 827 34.03 22.36 15.23
C PHE A 827 35.44 22.77 15.66
N SER A 828 36.32 22.97 14.69
CA SER A 828 37.63 23.57 14.96
C SER A 828 37.50 25.09 15.20
N VAL A 829 38.48 25.69 15.88
CA VAL A 829 38.52 27.15 16.10
C VAL A 829 38.47 27.95 14.77
N PRO A 830 39.17 27.54 13.69
CA PRO A 830 39.00 28.13 12.36
C PRO A 830 37.57 28.02 11.80
N ASP A 831 36.89 26.89 12.03
CA ASP A 831 35.51 26.68 11.54
C ASP A 831 34.52 27.62 12.21
N LEU A 832 34.65 27.84 13.52
CA LEU A 832 33.85 28.82 14.25
C LEU A 832 34.07 30.24 13.71
N LYS A 833 35.32 30.60 13.37
CA LYS A 833 35.61 31.90 12.73
C LYS A 833 35.00 32.01 11.33
N ARG A 834 35.04 30.94 10.52
CA ARG A 834 34.40 30.90 9.18
C ARG A 834 32.89 31.10 9.29
N LEU A 835 32.25 30.44 10.26
CA LEU A 835 30.82 30.60 10.55
C LEU A 835 30.48 32.05 10.96
N GLN A 836 31.32 32.67 11.79
CA GLN A 836 31.18 34.09 12.20
C GLN A 836 31.33 35.07 11.04
N LEU A 837 32.23 34.80 10.09
CA LEU A 837 32.39 35.64 8.89
C LEU A 837 31.21 35.49 7.92
N CYS A 838 30.61 34.30 7.88
CA CYS A 838 29.40 34.07 7.09
C CYS A 838 28.17 34.80 7.67
N SER A 839 28.10 34.97 9.01
CA SER A 839 26.97 35.66 9.64
C SER A 839 26.95 37.17 9.38
N THR A 840 28.09 37.77 9.04
CA THR A 840 28.23 39.22 8.76
C THR A 840 27.98 39.59 7.30
N ALA A 841 27.52 38.64 6.46
CA ALA A 841 27.20 38.81 5.03
C ALA A 841 28.35 39.23 4.10
N TYR A 842 29.58 39.38 4.62
CA TYR A 842 30.77 39.72 3.83
C TYR A 842 31.36 38.54 3.04
N VAL A 843 31.04 37.31 3.45
CA VAL A 843 31.56 36.08 2.84
C VAL A 843 30.39 35.26 2.29
N ASP A 844 30.54 34.77 1.06
CA ASP A 844 29.55 33.90 0.44
C ASP A 844 29.37 32.59 1.24
N ASN A 845 28.12 32.12 1.30
CA ASN A 845 27.75 30.85 1.94
C ASN A 845 28.49 29.63 1.39
N SER A 846 29.08 29.77 0.20
CA SER A 846 29.86 28.72 -0.46
C SER A 846 31.04 28.22 0.38
N VAL A 847 31.60 29.11 1.20
CA VAL A 847 32.75 28.82 2.08
C VAL A 847 32.35 27.98 3.29
N VAL A 848 31.05 27.77 3.55
CA VAL A 848 30.56 27.12 4.78
C VAL A 848 29.71 25.87 4.47
N TRP A 849 29.61 25.45 3.20
CA TRP A 849 28.82 24.28 2.79
C TRP A 849 29.20 22.99 3.53
N ASP A 850 30.47 22.83 3.89
CA ASP A 850 30.99 21.71 4.68
C ASP A 850 30.50 21.70 6.14
N LEU A 851 30.21 22.88 6.70
CA LEU A 851 29.83 23.06 8.10
C LEU A 851 28.31 23.09 8.32
N ILE A 852 27.54 23.51 7.30
CA ILE A 852 26.07 23.63 7.40
C ILE A 852 25.38 22.32 7.83
N PRO A 853 25.75 21.12 7.32
CA PRO A 853 25.13 19.87 7.78
C PRO A 853 25.32 19.61 9.28
N LYS A 854 26.51 19.91 9.83
CA LYS A 854 26.79 19.76 11.26
C LYS A 854 25.96 20.73 12.10
N VAL A 855 25.89 21.99 11.66
CA VAL A 855 25.09 23.04 12.31
C VAL A 855 23.61 22.67 12.30
N ALA A 856 23.09 22.23 11.15
CA ALA A 856 21.71 21.79 11.02
C ALA A 856 21.42 20.59 11.92
N ARG A 857 22.33 19.60 11.99
CA ARG A 857 22.19 18.44 12.87
C ARG A 857 22.08 18.82 14.34
N MET A 858 22.94 19.72 14.84
CA MET A 858 22.85 20.18 16.24
C MET A 858 21.51 20.86 16.55
N TYR A 859 21.02 21.70 15.63
CA TYR A 859 19.71 22.35 15.79
C TYR A 859 18.57 21.31 15.82
N PHE A 860 18.53 20.41 14.83
CA PHE A 860 17.49 19.39 14.75
C PHE A 860 17.65 18.25 15.76
N GLU A 861 18.77 18.13 16.48
CA GLU A 861 18.91 17.24 17.65
C GLU A 861 18.32 17.82 18.93
N LYS A 862 17.69 19.02 18.90
CA LYS A 862 17.18 19.77 20.08
C LYS A 862 18.26 20.31 21.02
N LYS A 863 19.52 20.44 20.59
CA LYS A 863 20.61 20.89 21.46
C LYS A 863 20.73 22.41 21.62
N CYS A 864 20.07 23.19 20.76
CA CYS A 864 20.25 24.65 20.69
C CYS A 864 19.04 25.46 21.19
N PHE A 865 18.03 24.83 21.80
CA PHE A 865 16.76 25.52 22.13
C PHE A 865 16.83 26.30 23.44
N LYS A 866 17.66 25.88 24.39
CA LYS A 866 17.98 26.59 25.63
C LYS A 866 19.49 26.58 25.88
N ASN A 867 19.98 27.51 26.69
CA ASN A 867 21.35 27.44 27.22
C ASN A 867 21.39 26.52 28.45
N VAL A 868 22.60 26.13 28.86
CA VAL A 868 22.86 25.30 30.05
C VAL A 868 22.26 25.94 31.32
N ASP A 869 22.25 27.28 31.40
CA ASP A 869 21.69 28.05 32.52
C ASP A 869 20.15 28.21 32.47
N GLY A 870 19.49 27.69 31.45
CA GLY A 870 18.03 27.77 31.27
C GLY A 870 17.50 29.03 30.59
N THR A 871 18.38 29.95 30.19
CA THR A 871 18.02 31.10 29.34
C THR A 871 17.61 30.66 27.94
N GLU A 872 16.84 31.52 27.24
CA GLU A 872 16.36 31.23 25.89
C GLU A 872 17.52 31.07 24.88
N GLY A 873 17.49 29.97 24.14
CA GLY A 873 18.44 29.66 23.06
C GLY A 873 17.94 30.17 21.71
N VAL A 874 17.98 29.31 20.69
CA VAL A 874 17.59 29.65 19.31
C VAL A 874 16.32 28.92 18.90
N VAL A 875 15.30 29.69 18.56
CA VAL A 875 14.11 29.20 17.86
C VAL A 875 14.05 29.89 16.49
N LEU A 876 14.25 29.12 15.42
CA LEU A 876 14.13 29.64 14.05
C LEU A 876 12.66 29.86 13.69
N ALA A 877 12.38 30.69 12.69
CA ALA A 877 11.06 30.71 12.08
C ALA A 877 10.83 29.46 11.21
N HIS A 878 9.57 29.05 10.99
CA HIS A 878 9.24 27.85 10.21
C HIS A 878 9.91 27.83 8.82
N ALA A 879 9.84 28.94 8.09
CA ALA A 879 10.49 29.06 6.78
C ALA A 879 12.02 28.97 6.85
N GLN A 880 12.65 29.53 7.90
CA GLN A 880 14.10 29.44 8.10
C GLN A 880 14.53 28.01 8.42
N ALA A 881 13.78 27.32 9.28
CA ALA A 881 14.02 25.92 9.61
C ALA A 881 13.82 25.00 8.40
N ALA A 882 12.80 25.25 7.57
CA ALA A 882 12.56 24.52 6.33
C ALA A 882 13.75 24.63 5.36
N VAL A 883 14.25 25.85 5.14
CA VAL A 883 15.42 26.08 4.28
C VAL A 883 16.68 25.46 4.88
N LEU A 884 16.92 25.60 6.19
CA LEU A 884 18.06 25.00 6.87
C LEU A 884 18.04 23.46 6.77
N LEU A 885 16.87 22.83 6.88
CA LEU A 885 16.70 21.39 6.73
C LEU A 885 16.98 20.94 5.29
N ALA A 886 16.37 21.61 4.32
CA ALA A 886 16.48 21.21 2.91
C ALA A 886 17.92 21.37 2.38
N VAL A 887 18.58 22.45 2.78
CA VAL A 887 19.95 22.72 2.36
C VAL A 887 20.97 21.94 3.20
N GLY A 888 20.80 21.91 4.52
CA GLY A 888 21.78 21.30 5.43
C GLY A 888 21.67 19.80 5.59
N LEU A 889 20.45 19.26 5.72
CA LEU A 889 20.24 17.82 5.97
C LEU A 889 19.85 17.05 4.70
N GLN A 890 19.05 17.63 3.80
CA GLN A 890 18.74 16.98 2.50
C GLN A 890 19.78 17.29 1.42
N CYS A 891 20.73 18.19 1.67
CA CYS A 891 21.78 18.56 0.73
C CYS A 891 21.24 18.95 -0.66
N LYS A 892 20.11 19.69 -0.70
CA LYS A 892 19.54 20.25 -1.92
C LYS A 892 20.17 21.60 -2.24
N SER A 893 20.44 21.84 -3.53
CA SER A 893 20.83 23.16 -4.02
C SER A 893 19.69 24.15 -3.85
N VAL A 894 20.00 25.44 -3.66
CA VAL A 894 18.98 26.49 -3.51
C VAL A 894 18.13 26.63 -4.77
N GLU A 895 18.70 26.39 -5.95
CA GLU A 895 18.00 26.41 -7.24
C GLU A 895 16.91 25.34 -7.29
N ALA A 896 17.25 24.09 -6.90
CA ALA A 896 16.28 23.00 -6.80
C ALA A 896 15.17 23.24 -5.77
N LEU A 897 15.36 24.16 -4.81
CA LEU A 897 14.29 24.54 -3.87
C LEU A 897 13.22 25.41 -4.54
N VAL A 898 13.57 26.20 -5.56
CA VAL A 898 12.62 27.04 -6.30
C VAL A 898 11.59 26.17 -7.04
N ASP A 899 12.05 25.04 -7.58
CA ASP A 899 11.21 24.06 -8.27
C ASP A 899 10.39 23.18 -7.30
N SER A 900 10.65 23.27 -6.00
CA SER A 900 9.93 22.49 -5.00
C SER A 900 8.55 23.08 -4.68
N ALA A 901 7.56 22.22 -4.48
CA ALA A 901 6.18 22.65 -4.22
C ALA A 901 6.03 23.56 -2.99
N THR A 902 6.88 23.39 -1.98
CA THR A 902 6.86 24.17 -0.73
C THR A 902 7.23 25.64 -0.95
N PHE A 903 8.13 25.93 -1.89
CA PHE A 903 8.62 27.28 -2.17
C PHE A 903 8.21 27.79 -3.56
N ALA A 904 7.14 27.22 -4.13
CA ALA A 904 6.63 27.62 -5.42
C ALA A 904 6.35 29.14 -5.46
N GLY A 905 6.97 29.84 -6.41
CA GLY A 905 6.85 31.29 -6.55
C GLY A 905 7.79 32.13 -5.68
N VAL A 906 8.65 31.52 -4.85
CA VAL A 906 9.66 32.23 -4.04
C VAL A 906 10.98 32.36 -4.83
N PRO A 907 11.51 33.58 -5.05
CA PRO A 907 12.78 33.76 -5.74
C PRO A 907 13.97 33.17 -4.96
N ALA A 908 14.96 32.63 -5.68
CA ALA A 908 16.17 32.04 -5.07
C ALA A 908 16.93 32.99 -4.12
N GLN A 909 16.93 34.30 -4.41
CA GLN A 909 17.56 35.31 -3.55
C GLN A 909 16.93 35.37 -2.16
N GLN A 910 15.60 35.23 -2.07
CA GLN A 910 14.89 35.25 -0.80
C GLN A 910 15.19 33.99 0.03
N LEU A 911 15.34 32.83 -0.62
CA LEU A 911 15.73 31.59 0.05
C LEU A 911 17.15 31.68 0.64
N ARG A 912 18.10 32.27 -0.09
CA ARG A 912 19.45 32.54 0.44
C ARG A 912 19.41 33.49 1.64
N ALA A 913 18.56 34.52 1.60
CA ALA A 913 18.39 35.42 2.73
C ALA A 913 17.80 34.72 3.98
N PHE A 914 16.86 33.78 3.81
CA PHE A 914 16.35 32.98 4.93
C PHE A 914 17.40 32.07 5.53
N LEU A 915 18.23 31.43 4.71
CA LEU A 915 19.36 30.61 5.18
C LEU A 915 20.34 31.46 6.00
N ASN A 916 20.71 32.64 5.50
CA ASN A 916 21.67 33.52 6.19
C ASN A 916 21.13 34.00 7.53
N LYS A 917 19.88 34.44 7.58
CA LYS A 917 19.24 34.84 8.84
C LYS A 917 19.15 33.67 9.84
N GLY A 918 18.90 32.46 9.35
CA GLY A 918 18.91 31.26 10.20
C GLY A 918 20.29 30.94 10.76
N LEU A 919 21.32 30.97 9.92
CA LEU A 919 22.72 30.73 10.33
C LEU A 919 23.20 31.81 11.30
N SER A 920 22.95 33.09 11.05
CA SER A 920 23.37 34.18 11.95
C SER A 920 22.82 33.98 13.37
N ARG A 921 21.55 33.59 13.52
CA ARG A 921 20.95 33.31 14.85
C ARG A 921 21.63 32.15 15.58
N ILE A 922 21.97 31.07 14.86
CA ILE A 922 22.67 29.93 15.46
C ILE A 922 24.10 30.33 15.86
N VAL A 923 24.78 31.10 15.01
CA VAL A 923 26.14 31.58 15.27
C VAL A 923 26.17 32.56 16.46
N GLU A 924 25.18 33.44 16.59
CA GLU A 924 25.02 34.30 17.79
C GLU A 924 24.91 33.48 19.08
N HIS A 925 24.21 32.34 19.04
CA HIS A 925 24.14 31.43 20.18
C HIS A 925 25.48 30.73 20.46
N PHE A 926 26.21 30.28 19.43
CA PHE A 926 27.57 29.76 19.61
C PHE A 926 28.53 30.80 20.20
N GLN A 927 28.38 32.08 19.83
CA GLN A 927 29.14 33.17 20.44
C GLN A 927 28.79 33.37 21.92
N LYS A 928 27.50 33.28 22.29
CA LYS A 928 27.08 33.35 23.70
C LYS A 928 27.73 32.23 24.51
N LEU A 929 27.67 30.98 24.04
CA LEU A 929 28.30 29.83 24.68
C LEU A 929 29.83 30.00 24.79
N GLN A 930 30.49 30.52 23.74
CA GLN A 930 31.92 30.82 23.79
C GLN A 930 32.26 31.92 24.81
N ASN A 931 31.41 32.93 24.95
CA ASN A 931 31.61 34.01 25.90
C ASN A 931 31.33 33.57 27.34
N GLU A 932 30.33 32.72 27.56
CA GLU A 932 30.05 32.09 28.86
C GLU A 932 31.23 31.22 29.30
N ALA A 933 31.77 30.37 28.40
CA ALA A 933 32.96 29.57 28.70
C ALA A 933 34.21 30.43 28.97
N LYS A 934 34.40 31.55 28.26
CA LYS A 934 35.48 32.49 28.58
C LYS A 934 35.30 33.12 29.96
N LYS A 935 34.07 33.46 30.35
CA LYS A 935 33.78 34.01 31.68
C LYS A 935 34.07 33.00 32.78
N THR A 936 33.71 31.72 32.61
CA THR A 936 34.01 30.68 33.59
C THR A 936 35.51 30.41 33.70
N VAL A 937 36.24 30.32 32.58
CA VAL A 937 37.71 30.16 32.59
C VAL A 937 38.40 31.37 33.21
N VAL A 938 37.94 32.60 32.92
CA VAL A 938 38.49 33.81 33.55
C VAL A 938 38.17 33.84 35.04
N ALA A 939 36.97 33.45 35.46
CA ALA A 939 36.58 33.35 36.86
C ALA A 939 37.36 32.28 37.63
N GLU A 940 37.63 31.13 37.01
CA GLU A 940 38.52 30.10 37.56
C GLU A 940 39.97 30.59 37.61
N ALA A 941 40.45 31.31 36.60
CA ALA A 941 41.79 31.88 36.59
C ALA A 941 41.95 33.02 37.61
N THR A 942 40.92 33.85 37.85
CA THR A 942 40.92 34.85 38.93
C THR A 942 40.73 34.20 40.30
N ALA A 943 39.94 33.13 40.43
CA ALA A 943 39.85 32.37 41.68
C ALA A 943 41.15 31.62 42.00
N LYS A 944 41.84 31.13 40.97
CA LYS A 944 43.16 30.50 41.08
C LYS A 944 44.24 31.55 41.39
N ARG A 945 44.20 32.72 40.77
CA ARG A 945 45.04 33.87 41.16
C ARG A 945 44.73 34.40 42.56
N ALA A 946 43.47 34.43 43.00
CA ALA A 946 43.12 34.81 44.36
C ALA A 946 43.56 33.74 45.39
N ARG A 947 43.63 32.47 44.98
CA ARG A 947 44.26 31.41 45.79
C ARG A 947 45.78 31.52 45.82
N GLU A 948 46.40 31.87 44.69
CA GLU A 948 47.86 32.09 44.57
C GLU A 948 48.29 33.41 45.27
N GLU A 949 47.48 34.46 45.26
CA GLU A 949 47.70 35.72 45.99
C GLU A 949 47.47 35.52 47.50
N ASN A 950 46.52 34.68 47.92
CA ASN A 950 46.40 34.25 49.32
C ASN A 950 47.52 33.29 49.76
N GLU A 951 48.29 32.70 48.83
CA GLU A 951 49.51 31.93 49.12
C GLU A 951 50.78 32.79 49.08
N GLU A 952 50.72 34.05 48.61
CA GLU A 952 51.86 34.98 48.58
C GLU A 952 51.83 36.06 49.69
N ASP A 953 50.71 36.20 50.42
CA ASP A 953 50.64 36.89 51.72
C ASP A 953 50.78 35.91 52.91
N GLY A 954 51.58 34.86 52.75
CA GLY A 954 52.07 34.03 53.84
C GLY A 954 53.21 34.71 54.59
N ALA A 955 52.87 35.64 55.49
CA ALA A 955 53.72 35.86 56.67
C ALA A 955 53.87 34.53 57.41
N ASP A 956 55.07 34.22 57.89
CA ASP A 956 55.40 33.01 58.64
C ASP A 956 54.40 32.76 59.79
N GLU A 957 53.33 32.01 59.55
CA GLU A 957 52.49 31.47 60.62
C GLU A 957 53.16 30.20 61.13
N GLU A 958 53.95 30.37 62.19
CA GLU A 958 54.29 29.29 63.09
C GLU A 958 52.99 28.82 63.76
N GLU A 959 52.48 27.63 63.40
CA GLU A 959 51.37 27.01 64.13
C GLU A 959 51.80 26.73 65.58
N THR A 960 51.40 27.60 66.50
CA THR A 960 51.53 27.40 67.94
C THR A 960 50.24 26.79 68.49
N VAL A 961 50.29 25.54 68.95
CA VAL A 961 49.12 24.91 69.61
C VAL A 961 49.26 25.04 71.14
N GLU A 962 48.31 25.74 71.76
CA GLU A 962 48.15 25.87 73.21
C GLU A 962 47.60 24.57 73.82
N ARG A 963 48.31 24.00 74.81
CA ARG A 963 47.83 22.85 75.59
C ARG A 963 47.27 23.30 76.94
N PHE A 964 46.03 22.91 77.23
CA PHE A 964 45.34 23.15 78.51
C PHE A 964 45.22 21.85 79.33
N ASP A 965 45.18 21.93 80.67
CA ASP A 965 44.72 20.82 81.51
C ASP A 965 43.20 20.67 81.54
N ALA A 966 42.73 19.60 82.19
CA ALA A 966 41.32 19.31 82.44
C ALA A 966 40.61 20.33 83.36
N GLN A 967 41.32 21.32 83.92
CA GLN A 967 40.77 22.40 84.74
C GLN A 967 40.80 23.75 84.00
N GLY A 968 41.24 23.78 82.73
CA GLY A 968 41.22 24.95 81.86
C GLY A 968 42.42 25.89 82.00
N ASN A 969 43.51 25.48 82.67
CA ASN A 969 44.72 26.28 82.77
C ASN A 969 45.74 25.89 81.69
N LEU A 970 46.43 26.89 81.11
CA LEU A 970 47.40 26.71 80.03
C LEU A 970 48.72 26.12 80.57
N ILE A 971 49.17 24.99 80.00
CA ILE A 971 50.36 24.25 80.43
C ILE A 971 51.54 24.36 79.44
N GLY A 972 51.34 24.80 78.20
CA GLY A 972 52.44 25.14 77.29
C GLY A 972 52.09 25.18 75.80
N LEU A 973 53.03 25.64 74.98
CA LEU A 973 52.92 25.81 73.52
C LEU A 973 53.87 24.85 72.78
N SER A 974 53.44 24.26 71.65
CA SER A 974 54.29 23.46 70.76
C SER A 974 54.26 23.98 69.31
N VAL A 975 55.42 24.02 68.64
CA VAL A 975 55.63 24.55 67.28
C VAL A 975 56.23 23.49 66.35
N SER A 976 55.74 23.36 65.11
CA SER A 976 56.35 22.50 64.08
C SER A 976 56.39 23.13 62.69
N ARG A 977 57.53 23.02 61.99
CA ARG A 977 57.79 23.59 60.64
C ARG A 977 57.70 22.52 59.54
N LYS A 978 57.08 22.84 58.40
CA LYS A 978 57.09 22.04 57.16
C LYS A 978 57.71 22.84 56.02
N ALA A 979 58.61 22.23 55.23
CA ALA A 979 59.30 22.88 54.11
C ALA A 979 59.09 22.08 52.82
N GLU A 980 58.56 22.70 51.77
CA GLU A 980 58.58 22.19 50.40
C GLU A 980 59.01 23.27 49.40
N LYS A 981 59.86 22.86 48.45
CA LYS A 981 60.57 23.70 47.48
C LYS A 981 59.74 23.93 46.21
N ARG A 982 59.59 25.21 45.80
CA ARG A 982 59.11 25.64 44.48
C ARG A 982 60.14 25.28 43.38
N ALA A 983 59.67 24.72 42.26
CA ALA A 983 60.38 24.70 40.98
C ALA A 983 59.58 25.57 40.00
N VAL A 984 60.23 26.63 39.50
CA VAL A 984 59.71 27.56 38.51
C VAL A 984 60.17 27.07 37.13
N ASP A 985 59.26 26.98 36.16
CA ASP A 985 59.60 26.94 34.74
C ASP A 985 58.99 28.17 34.06
N VAL A 986 59.83 28.89 33.33
CA VAL A 986 59.59 30.24 32.81
C VAL A 986 59.44 30.16 31.28
N ASP A 987 58.37 30.78 30.82
CA ASP A 987 58.11 31.33 29.49
C ASP A 987 57.80 30.42 28.30
N SER A 988 56.51 30.51 27.97
CA SER A 988 56.00 30.81 26.65
C SER A 988 56.76 31.89 25.85
N THR A 989 56.93 31.62 24.56
CA THR A 989 56.92 32.55 23.40
C THR A 989 58.19 33.32 22.99
N LEU A 990 58.78 32.94 21.84
CA LEU A 990 58.81 33.75 20.60
C LEU A 990 59.63 33.09 19.45
N ARG A 991 58.95 32.88 18.31
CA ARG A 991 59.46 32.95 16.91
C ARG A 991 60.62 32.03 16.47
N ARG A 992 60.39 31.19 15.45
CA ARG A 992 60.72 31.48 14.04
C ARG A 992 60.48 30.30 13.08
N ASP A 993 60.14 30.73 11.87
CA ASP A 993 60.14 30.04 10.58
C ASP A 993 61.15 28.90 10.38
N THR A 994 60.64 27.88 9.67
CA THR A 994 61.26 27.01 8.68
C THR A 994 62.80 26.99 8.59
N ARG A 995 63.38 25.80 8.80
CA ARG A 995 64.47 25.25 7.98
C ARG A 995 64.79 23.78 8.35
N ASN A 996 64.52 22.89 7.39
CA ASN A 996 65.33 21.74 6.97
C ASN A 996 65.70 20.59 7.93
N ALA A 997 65.97 19.45 7.25
CA ALA A 997 66.68 18.23 7.64
C ALA A 997 65.78 17.12 8.22
N VAL A 998 65.54 15.95 7.60
CA VAL A 998 66.31 15.11 6.65
C VAL A 998 67.72 14.77 7.15
N PHE A 999 67.89 13.47 7.44
CA PHE A 999 69.10 12.65 7.41
C PHE A 999 70.14 12.70 8.57
N THR A 1000 70.17 11.56 9.29
CA THR A 1000 71.31 10.63 9.47
C THR A 1000 72.60 11.02 10.20
N ALA A 1001 72.88 10.21 11.23
CA ALA A 1001 74.04 9.30 11.37
C ALA A 1001 75.26 9.70 12.24
N THR A 1002 75.62 8.72 13.10
CA THR A 1002 76.94 8.32 13.64
C THR A 1002 77.57 9.21 14.73
N SER A 1003 78.20 8.72 15.82
CA SER A 1003 78.74 7.40 16.20
C SER A 1003 78.93 7.26 17.73
N GLU A 1004 78.88 6.01 18.23
CA GLU A 1004 79.74 5.35 19.26
C GLU A 1004 79.81 5.91 20.72
N ALA A 1005 79.87 5.14 21.83
CA ALA A 1005 80.25 3.75 22.07
C ALA A 1005 79.71 3.15 23.42
N SER A 1006 79.59 1.81 23.42
CA SER A 1006 79.91 0.80 24.46
C SER A 1006 79.17 0.67 25.81
N SER A 1007 78.40 -0.44 25.95
CA SER A 1007 78.57 -1.60 26.88
C SER A 1007 77.19 -2.27 27.09
N GLY A 1008 76.87 -3.47 26.55
CA GLY A 1008 77.24 -4.82 27.02
C GLY A 1008 76.23 -5.30 28.09
N ALA A 1009 75.44 -6.38 28.00
CA ALA A 1009 75.49 -7.59 27.17
C ALA A 1009 74.16 -8.42 27.18
N ARG A 1010 73.89 -9.10 26.04
CA ARG A 1010 73.39 -10.50 25.80
C ARG A 1010 72.11 -11.02 26.51
N ARG A 1011 71.15 -11.71 25.87
CA ARG A 1011 71.24 -12.80 24.85
C ARG A 1011 69.86 -13.10 24.18
N SER A 1012 69.88 -13.26 22.84
CA SER A 1012 69.16 -14.19 21.92
C SER A 1012 67.84 -14.90 22.30
N ALA A 1013 66.95 -15.34 21.41
CA ALA A 1013 66.60 -15.19 19.99
C ALA A 1013 65.52 -16.27 19.71
N GLY A 1014 64.59 -16.05 18.77
CA GLY A 1014 63.68 -17.10 18.32
C GLY A 1014 62.57 -16.61 17.38
N ALA A 1015 62.87 -16.59 16.08
CA ALA A 1015 61.93 -16.23 15.02
C ALA A 1015 61.20 -17.48 14.46
N GLY A 1016 59.92 -17.32 14.10
CA GLY A 1016 59.15 -18.30 13.33
C GLY A 1016 58.29 -17.60 12.27
N LYS A 1017 58.66 -17.76 10.99
CA LYS A 1017 57.89 -17.34 9.80
C LYS A 1017 56.89 -18.43 9.40
N MET A 1018 55.67 -18.05 8.98
CA MET A 1018 54.81 -18.84 8.08
C MET A 1018 53.91 -17.89 7.28
N LYS A 1019 54.25 -17.56 6.03
CA LYS A 1019 53.82 -18.19 4.75
C LYS A 1019 52.33 -18.04 4.40
N MET A 1020 52.08 -17.06 3.53
CA MET A 1020 50.92 -16.92 2.65
C MET A 1020 50.87 -18.04 1.62
N SER A 1021 49.68 -18.60 1.37
CA SER A 1021 49.38 -19.49 0.25
C SER A 1021 48.30 -18.87 -0.64
N LYS A 1022 48.57 -18.82 -1.95
CA LYS A 1022 47.69 -18.34 -3.02
C LYS A 1022 47.84 -19.30 -4.19
N LYS A 1023 46.75 -19.97 -4.60
CA LYS A 1023 46.41 -20.59 -5.91
C LYS A 1023 45.22 -21.54 -5.63
N THR A 1024 44.21 -21.70 -6.49
CA THR A 1024 44.30 -21.92 -7.94
C THR A 1024 42.94 -21.71 -8.61
N ARG A 1025 42.97 -21.24 -9.87
CA ARG A 1025 41.90 -21.31 -10.88
C ARG A 1025 41.71 -22.77 -11.35
N GLY A 1026 40.48 -23.11 -11.76
CA GLY A 1026 40.19 -24.25 -12.63
C GLY A 1026 38.76 -24.14 -13.21
N LYS A 1027 38.65 -24.11 -14.53
CA LYS A 1027 37.41 -24.05 -15.33
C LYS A 1027 36.69 -25.40 -15.36
N GLN A 1028 35.36 -25.40 -15.35
CA GLN A 1028 34.49 -26.01 -16.37
C GLN A 1028 33.09 -25.41 -16.27
#